data_AF-A0A374BMX7-F1
#
_entry.id   AF-A0A374BMX7-F1
#
_cell.length_a   1.000
_cell.length_b   1.000
_cell.length_c   1.000
_cell.angle_alpha   90.00
_cell.angle_beta   90.00
_cell.angle_gamma   90.00
#
_symmetry.space_group_name_H-M   'P 1'
#
loop_
_entity.id
_entity.type
_entity.pdbx_description
1 polymer ?
#
loop_
_entity_poly.entity_id
_entity_poly.type
_entity_poly.pdbx_seq_one_letter_code
_entity_poly.pdbx_strand_id
1 'polypeptide(L)'
;MGYGASNKEYGLFRDCPIENLYLGRWLSYSTKDNSGNDAPNRAPFCHIPTLNNLTIGKNVGVIDKFMFSYCTGLEDVFLPDNITSVGMWGFRGCTSLKSVRLSQNLSQIADYGFSECSSLDNVVFPASMTSVADNSFSNCTSLRKLDLGSSLKIIGPSAFQNCTALEGIDMPKTLEGLGVESFAGCTSLPYVEVKGEVPSVGKQAFQGCTGLTWISLSENISSLGENSFEGCTNIKYVKSYATSPVPTGLVNFPEEVVANGTLFVPANVINNYKRSATWRKWGSIKAMTEDVFLSSLTLNQSDAHLKACETLALAVTVGPDEATNKKVDWKSDDETVASVSADGVVTAHKVGQTSIHAIANDGGGAKATCTITVDPTMVSSITLSQESLKIRKNHTAQLSAIVAPTDATNASFIWSSTNEDVAKVSEDGVISAIAPGDAVIKATSQDGSQVEASCQVKVLPVLKGDSNDDDEINVVDAVNTVNYIFNKVTGTFAFEAADVNSDDHISISDVTGTTDLIMQQVLQVKEQVAMAKGYGVSAMDDASSSDRSLDCLVLSQQDKSNIDIALDNNSNFVALQADITLPVNVNDVEVKLSGVMATTHQLSYSKLNVHTLRVVVYSLSNSTFMNGQPIFCLSSKKNLDAKNIGVTNAIGSDVEAKGYRLTSRNNEVTSIDGIGVDGTSVKVVVDGLMFTGLKGTPIYIYTTSGILVKTFCLASETSKIALQAGVYLVKMNGQVVKITVK
;
A
#
# COMPACT_ATOMS: atom_id res chain seq x y z
N MET A 1 59.03 -7.33 -16.74
CA MET A 1 58.71 -8.43 -15.82
C MET A 1 57.99 -7.80 -14.63
N GLY A 2 56.67 -7.82 -14.62
CA GLY A 2 55.88 -7.21 -13.54
C GLY A 2 55.96 -8.06 -12.27
N TYR A 3 56.11 -7.41 -11.13
CA TYR A 3 55.83 -8.04 -9.84
C TYR A 3 54.31 -8.26 -9.75
N GLY A 4 53.87 -9.48 -9.41
CA GLY A 4 52.45 -9.76 -9.15
C GLY A 4 51.93 -9.00 -7.93
N ALA A 5 50.64 -9.14 -7.61
CA ALA A 5 50.09 -8.53 -6.41
C ALA A 5 50.84 -8.99 -5.15
N SER A 6 50.80 -8.16 -4.10
CA SER A 6 51.53 -8.39 -2.83
C SER A 6 51.14 -9.70 -2.16
N ASN A 7 49.88 -10.13 -2.31
CA ASN A 7 49.40 -11.43 -1.86
C ASN A 7 49.34 -12.42 -3.03
N LYS A 8 49.83 -13.64 -2.83
CA LYS A 8 50.00 -14.68 -3.86
C LYS A 8 48.70 -15.26 -4.41
N GLU A 9 47.60 -15.09 -3.68
CA GLU A 9 46.28 -15.62 -4.07
C GLU A 9 45.42 -14.62 -4.88
N TYR A 10 45.77 -13.33 -4.86
CA TYR A 10 44.88 -12.25 -5.33
C TYR A 10 45.37 -11.61 -6.62
N GLY A 11 44.47 -11.40 -7.59
CA GLY A 11 44.80 -10.76 -8.86
C GLY A 11 45.22 -9.30 -8.75
N LEU A 12 45.73 -8.76 -9.85
CA LEU A 12 46.28 -7.40 -9.94
C LEU A 12 45.27 -6.30 -9.59
N PHE A 13 43.99 -6.54 -9.84
CA PHE A 13 42.91 -5.58 -9.59
C PHE A 13 42.05 -5.94 -8.37
N ARG A 14 42.52 -6.79 -7.46
CA ARG A 14 41.75 -7.24 -6.29
C ARG A 14 41.20 -6.10 -5.43
N ASP A 15 42.02 -5.10 -5.16
CA ASP A 15 41.69 -3.97 -4.27
C ASP A 15 40.91 -2.87 -5.01
N CYS A 16 40.64 -3.06 -6.30
CA CYS A 16 39.73 -2.21 -7.04
C CYS A 16 38.29 -2.71 -6.81
N PRO A 17 37.35 -1.82 -6.42
CA PRO A 17 35.93 -2.17 -6.28
C PRO A 17 35.27 -2.28 -7.66
N ILE A 18 35.81 -3.15 -8.53
CA ILE A 18 35.29 -3.34 -9.87
C ILE A 18 33.98 -4.10 -9.73
N GLU A 19 32.89 -3.41 -10.04
CA GLU A 19 31.55 -4.01 -10.15
C GLU A 19 31.21 -4.34 -11.59
N ASN A 20 31.62 -3.47 -12.51
CA ASN A 20 31.36 -3.57 -13.95
C ASN A 20 32.68 -3.60 -14.73
N LEU A 21 32.85 -4.61 -15.58
CA LEU A 21 34.03 -4.77 -16.42
C LEU A 21 33.65 -4.98 -17.89
N TYR A 22 34.11 -4.06 -18.74
CA TYR A 22 34.12 -4.25 -20.19
C TYR A 22 35.51 -4.65 -20.68
N LEU A 23 35.69 -5.92 -21.04
CA LEU A 23 36.93 -6.44 -21.63
C LEU A 23 36.89 -6.29 -23.16
N GLY A 24 37.15 -5.07 -23.65
CA GLY A 24 37.04 -4.74 -25.09
C GLY A 24 38.14 -5.29 -26.01
N ARG A 25 39.24 -5.81 -25.44
CA ARG A 25 40.39 -6.37 -26.16
C ARG A 25 41.05 -7.46 -25.34
N TRP A 26 41.74 -8.38 -26.01
CA TRP A 26 42.55 -9.39 -25.33
C TRP A 26 43.68 -8.75 -24.50
N LEU A 27 43.87 -9.25 -23.28
CA LEU A 27 44.94 -8.85 -22.36
C LEU A 27 45.99 -9.95 -22.32
N SER A 28 47.20 -9.68 -22.80
CA SER A 28 48.31 -10.61 -22.66
C SER A 28 49.00 -10.42 -21.30
N TYR A 29 49.05 -11.48 -20.50
CA TYR A 29 49.77 -11.53 -19.22
C TYR A 29 50.43 -12.90 -19.02
N SER A 30 51.38 -12.98 -18.09
CA SER A 30 52.04 -14.24 -17.73
C SER A 30 51.74 -14.58 -16.28
N THR A 31 51.24 -15.79 -16.04
CA THR A 31 50.95 -16.31 -14.71
C THR A 31 52.16 -17.02 -14.08
N LYS A 32 53.33 -17.02 -14.73
CA LYS A 32 54.52 -17.68 -14.19
C LYS A 32 55.26 -16.77 -13.23
N ASP A 33 55.54 -17.25 -12.01
CA ASP A 33 56.46 -16.57 -11.10
C ASP A 33 57.92 -16.72 -11.52
N ASN A 34 58.83 -16.13 -10.74
CA ASN A 34 60.28 -16.18 -11.04
C ASN A 34 60.87 -17.60 -10.89
N SER A 35 60.13 -18.51 -10.28
CA SER A 35 60.47 -19.93 -10.12
C SER A 35 59.82 -20.82 -11.19
N GLY A 36 59.02 -20.24 -12.10
CA GLY A 36 58.30 -20.96 -13.14
C GLY A 36 56.98 -21.60 -12.68
N ASN A 37 56.56 -21.35 -11.45
CA ASN A 37 55.29 -21.86 -10.91
C ASN A 37 54.12 -20.98 -11.32
N ASP A 38 52.92 -21.55 -11.37
CA ASP A 38 51.70 -20.79 -11.60
C ASP A 38 51.35 -19.92 -10.39
N ALA A 39 51.10 -18.64 -10.64
CA ALA A 39 50.89 -17.61 -9.63
C ALA A 39 49.63 -16.80 -9.98
N PRO A 40 48.49 -17.07 -9.31
CA PRO A 40 47.22 -16.38 -9.55
C PRO A 40 47.33 -14.86 -9.42
N ASN A 41 48.25 -14.38 -8.59
CA ASN A 41 48.48 -12.97 -8.36
C ASN A 41 49.06 -12.16 -9.52
N ARG A 42 49.34 -12.81 -10.64
CA ARG A 42 49.72 -12.15 -11.90
C ARG A 42 48.56 -12.06 -12.89
N ALA A 43 47.41 -12.67 -12.60
CA ALA A 43 46.20 -12.54 -13.39
C ALA A 43 45.47 -11.23 -13.05
N PRO A 44 44.80 -10.59 -14.02
CA PRO A 44 44.22 -9.28 -13.82
C PRO A 44 43.04 -9.31 -12.84
N PHE A 45 42.04 -10.16 -13.07
CA PHE A 45 40.74 -10.09 -12.38
C PHE A 45 40.49 -11.25 -11.43
N CYS A 46 41.53 -11.99 -11.02
CA CYS A 46 41.41 -13.06 -10.03
C CYS A 46 40.99 -12.48 -8.66
N HIS A 47 40.05 -13.16 -7.98
CA HIS A 47 39.50 -12.82 -6.68
C HIS A 47 38.77 -11.48 -6.61
N ILE A 48 38.01 -11.06 -7.62
CA ILE A 48 37.20 -9.82 -7.50
C ILE A 48 35.76 -10.15 -7.08
N PRO A 49 35.42 -10.13 -5.77
CA PRO A 49 34.09 -10.52 -5.29
C PRO A 49 33.00 -9.51 -5.64
N THR A 50 33.37 -8.25 -5.91
CA THR A 50 32.42 -7.19 -6.28
C THR A 50 32.02 -7.25 -7.75
N LEU A 51 32.76 -7.96 -8.60
CA LEU A 51 32.52 -8.02 -10.04
C LEU A 51 31.25 -8.83 -10.28
N ASN A 52 30.18 -8.15 -10.67
CA ASN A 52 28.87 -8.76 -10.94
C ASN A 52 28.45 -8.62 -12.40
N ASN A 53 29.04 -7.68 -13.16
CA ASN A 53 28.71 -7.46 -14.56
C ASN A 53 29.97 -7.53 -15.46
N LEU A 54 30.07 -8.62 -16.21
CA LEU A 54 31.17 -8.87 -17.15
C LEU A 54 30.67 -8.80 -18.60
N THR A 55 31.19 -7.85 -19.36
CA THR A 55 30.97 -7.76 -20.81
C THR A 55 32.26 -8.04 -21.56
N ILE A 56 32.25 -9.03 -22.45
CA ILE A 56 33.40 -9.45 -23.26
C ILE A 56 33.26 -8.92 -24.69
N GLY A 57 34.27 -8.18 -25.15
CA GLY A 57 34.28 -7.60 -26.49
C GLY A 57 34.70 -8.57 -27.59
N LYS A 58 34.34 -8.23 -28.83
CA LYS A 58 34.61 -9.01 -30.05
C LYS A 58 36.08 -9.31 -30.36
N ASN A 59 37.02 -8.63 -29.69
CA ASN A 59 38.46 -8.78 -29.90
C ASN A 59 39.13 -9.66 -28.83
N VAL A 60 38.35 -10.38 -28.02
CA VAL A 60 38.85 -11.32 -27.01
C VAL A 60 38.68 -12.74 -27.56
N GLY A 61 39.75 -13.42 -27.96
CA GLY A 61 39.65 -14.78 -28.51
C GLY A 61 39.61 -15.88 -27.45
N VAL A 62 40.12 -15.60 -26.25
CA VAL A 62 40.39 -16.61 -25.21
C VAL A 62 40.15 -15.98 -23.84
N ILE A 63 39.62 -16.77 -22.91
CA ILE A 63 39.66 -16.46 -21.48
C ILE A 63 40.94 -17.08 -20.92
N ASP A 64 41.92 -16.26 -20.56
CA ASP A 64 43.22 -16.77 -20.14
C ASP A 64 43.21 -17.40 -18.74
N LYS A 65 44.32 -18.08 -18.44
CA LYS A 65 44.55 -18.75 -17.16
C LYS A 65 44.32 -17.82 -15.97
N PHE A 66 43.54 -18.28 -14.99
CA PHE A 66 43.10 -17.51 -13.81
C PHE A 66 42.33 -16.20 -14.05
N MET A 67 41.91 -15.87 -15.28
CA MET A 67 41.43 -14.52 -15.61
C MET A 67 40.33 -14.02 -14.66
N PHE A 68 39.34 -14.87 -14.36
CA PHE A 68 38.19 -14.57 -13.51
C PHE A 68 38.01 -15.59 -12.37
N SER A 69 39.08 -16.28 -11.94
CA SER A 69 38.96 -17.20 -10.80
C SER A 69 38.49 -16.44 -9.56
N TYR A 70 37.61 -17.04 -8.76
CA TYR A 70 37.11 -16.50 -7.50
C TYR A 70 36.45 -15.12 -7.63
N CYS A 71 35.90 -14.80 -8.81
CA CYS A 71 34.98 -13.68 -8.99
C CYS A 71 33.59 -14.08 -8.47
N THR A 72 33.44 -14.15 -7.15
CA THR A 72 32.23 -14.66 -6.48
C THR A 72 30.99 -13.78 -6.64
N GLY A 73 31.10 -12.60 -7.26
CA GLY A 73 29.97 -11.74 -7.58
C GLY A 73 29.32 -12.01 -8.94
N LEU A 74 29.97 -12.79 -9.82
CA LEU A 74 29.44 -13.07 -11.16
C LEU A 74 28.27 -14.03 -11.06
N GLU A 75 27.10 -13.61 -11.56
CA GLU A 75 25.88 -14.44 -11.61
C GLU A 75 25.62 -15.03 -13.00
N ASP A 76 25.86 -14.23 -14.05
CA ASP A 76 25.64 -14.61 -15.45
C ASP A 76 26.87 -14.26 -16.28
N VAL A 77 27.37 -15.21 -17.07
CA VAL A 77 28.50 -15.00 -17.98
C VAL A 77 28.10 -15.33 -19.42
N PHE A 78 28.28 -14.36 -20.30
CA PHE A 78 28.09 -14.53 -21.75
C PHE A 78 29.46 -14.54 -22.45
N LEU A 79 29.88 -15.71 -22.94
CA LEU A 79 31.09 -15.85 -23.75
C LEU A 79 30.71 -15.66 -25.23
N PRO A 80 30.99 -14.52 -25.89
CA PRO A 80 30.60 -14.28 -27.28
C PRO A 80 31.29 -15.26 -28.24
N ASP A 81 30.73 -15.48 -29.42
CA ASP A 81 31.15 -16.57 -30.33
C ASP A 81 32.56 -16.40 -30.91
N ASN A 82 33.25 -15.29 -30.63
CA ASN A 82 34.69 -15.13 -30.88
C ASN A 82 35.59 -15.85 -29.87
N ILE A 83 35.05 -16.35 -28.75
CA ILE A 83 35.81 -17.12 -27.76
C ILE A 83 36.01 -18.55 -28.23
N THR A 84 37.26 -19.00 -28.33
CA THR A 84 37.60 -20.37 -28.80
C THR A 84 38.03 -21.29 -27.67
N SER A 85 38.48 -20.76 -26.53
CA SER A 85 38.86 -21.55 -25.36
C SER A 85 38.68 -20.81 -24.02
N VAL A 86 38.44 -21.60 -22.97
CA VAL A 86 38.55 -21.18 -21.58
C VAL A 86 39.79 -21.83 -20.98
N GLY A 87 40.73 -21.01 -20.54
CA GLY A 87 42.00 -21.42 -19.97
C GLY A 87 41.88 -22.01 -18.57
N MET A 88 42.96 -22.61 -18.11
CA MET A 88 43.06 -23.31 -16.83
C MET A 88 42.62 -22.39 -15.68
N TRP A 89 41.74 -22.87 -14.81
CA TRP A 89 41.12 -22.09 -13.72
C TRP A 89 40.32 -20.85 -14.14
N GLY A 90 39.99 -20.66 -15.42
CA GLY A 90 39.46 -19.40 -15.97
C GLY A 90 38.32 -18.75 -15.16
N PHE A 91 37.36 -19.55 -14.69
CA PHE A 91 36.22 -19.15 -13.85
C PHE A 91 36.13 -19.97 -12.55
N ARG A 92 37.19 -20.66 -12.13
CA ARG A 92 37.15 -21.50 -10.90
C ARG A 92 36.65 -20.70 -9.70
N GLY A 93 35.72 -21.25 -8.92
CA GLY A 93 35.25 -20.65 -7.68
C GLY A 93 34.38 -19.41 -7.86
N CYS A 94 33.78 -19.21 -9.04
CA CYS A 94 32.71 -18.21 -9.21
C CYS A 94 31.42 -18.75 -8.57
N THR A 95 31.36 -18.74 -7.24
CA THR A 95 30.34 -19.47 -6.47
C THR A 95 28.91 -19.00 -6.71
N SER A 96 28.72 -17.73 -7.11
CA SER A 96 27.39 -17.17 -7.45
C SER A 96 26.99 -17.36 -8.91
N LEU A 97 27.86 -17.94 -9.76
CA LEU A 97 27.60 -18.10 -11.19
C LEU A 97 26.48 -19.11 -11.39
N LYS A 98 25.30 -18.63 -11.78
CA LYS A 98 24.09 -19.43 -12.01
C LYS A 98 24.01 -19.94 -13.44
N SER A 99 24.42 -19.12 -14.40
CA SER A 99 24.31 -19.40 -15.83
C SER A 99 25.55 -18.99 -16.60
N VAL A 100 25.93 -19.84 -17.56
CA VAL A 100 26.98 -19.52 -18.53
C VAL A 100 26.49 -19.85 -19.94
N ARG A 101 26.54 -18.85 -20.83
CA ARG A 101 26.41 -19.10 -22.27
C ARG A 101 27.80 -19.32 -22.86
N LEU A 102 28.10 -20.56 -23.22
CA LEU A 102 29.32 -20.91 -23.93
C LEU A 102 29.27 -20.43 -25.39
N SER A 103 30.44 -20.07 -25.92
CA SER A 103 30.62 -19.69 -27.33
C SER A 103 30.35 -20.87 -28.26
N GLN A 104 29.69 -20.64 -29.40
CA GLN A 104 29.45 -21.70 -30.41
C GLN A 104 30.72 -22.20 -31.12
N ASN A 105 31.84 -21.48 -30.95
CA ASN A 105 33.16 -21.86 -31.47
C ASN A 105 34.11 -22.36 -30.36
N LEU A 106 33.61 -22.58 -29.14
CA LEU A 106 34.41 -23.08 -28.03
C LEU A 106 34.77 -24.55 -28.29
N SER A 107 36.05 -24.83 -28.51
CA SER A 107 36.51 -26.21 -28.75
C SER A 107 36.99 -26.90 -27.47
N GLN A 108 37.41 -26.11 -26.47
CA GLN A 108 38.08 -26.61 -25.27
C GLN A 108 37.76 -25.77 -24.02
N ILE A 109 37.58 -26.48 -22.90
CA ILE A 109 37.65 -25.95 -21.53
C ILE A 109 38.82 -26.68 -20.88
N ALA A 110 39.83 -25.92 -20.44
CA ALA A 110 41.03 -26.46 -19.80
C ALA A 110 40.80 -26.75 -18.31
N ASP A 111 41.79 -27.39 -17.69
CA ASP A 111 41.65 -27.94 -16.34
C ASP A 111 41.10 -26.93 -15.35
N TYR A 112 40.13 -27.38 -14.54
CA TYR A 112 39.43 -26.57 -13.53
C TYR A 112 38.73 -25.32 -14.07
N GLY A 113 38.43 -25.23 -15.37
CA GLY A 113 37.88 -24.02 -16.01
C GLY A 113 36.67 -23.40 -15.29
N PHE A 114 35.73 -24.22 -14.82
CA PHE A 114 34.52 -23.87 -14.06
C PHE A 114 34.40 -24.66 -12.75
N SER A 115 35.50 -25.20 -12.23
CA SER A 115 35.50 -25.93 -10.95
C SER A 115 34.98 -25.03 -9.81
N GLU A 116 34.27 -25.58 -8.83
CA GLU A 116 33.73 -24.85 -7.66
C GLU A 116 32.74 -23.72 -8.00
N CYS A 117 32.17 -23.70 -9.21
CA CYS A 117 31.02 -22.86 -9.55
C CYS A 117 29.74 -23.45 -8.92
N SER A 118 29.64 -23.39 -7.59
CA SER A 118 28.65 -24.13 -6.81
C SER A 118 27.19 -23.85 -7.13
N SER A 119 26.86 -22.66 -7.64
CA SER A 119 25.50 -22.26 -8.05
C SER A 119 25.17 -22.51 -9.52
N LEU A 120 26.09 -23.03 -10.33
CA LEU A 120 25.89 -23.22 -11.76
C LEU A 120 24.84 -24.31 -11.99
N ASP A 121 23.67 -23.96 -12.53
CA ASP A 121 22.52 -24.87 -12.61
C ASP A 121 22.46 -25.63 -13.93
N ASN A 122 22.79 -24.98 -15.05
CA ASN A 122 22.68 -25.55 -16.39
C ASN A 122 23.91 -25.24 -17.24
N VAL A 123 24.37 -26.24 -18.01
CA VAL A 123 25.44 -26.08 -18.99
C VAL A 123 25.07 -26.81 -20.28
N VAL A 124 25.24 -26.11 -21.41
CA VAL A 124 25.05 -26.67 -22.75
C VAL A 124 26.34 -26.56 -23.52
N PHE A 125 26.94 -27.70 -23.88
CA PHE A 125 28.15 -27.72 -24.69
C PHE A 125 27.83 -27.44 -26.16
N PRO A 126 28.61 -26.55 -26.81
CA PRO A 126 28.44 -26.28 -28.23
C PRO A 126 28.90 -27.48 -29.06
N ALA A 127 28.38 -27.60 -30.29
CA ALA A 127 28.74 -28.69 -31.20
C ALA A 127 30.23 -28.73 -31.59
N SER A 128 30.97 -27.63 -31.37
CA SER A 128 32.42 -27.53 -31.55
C SER A 128 33.23 -28.19 -30.44
N MET A 129 32.62 -28.52 -29.30
CA MET A 129 33.33 -29.03 -28.14
C MET A 129 33.63 -30.53 -28.31
N THR A 130 34.93 -30.88 -28.33
CA THR A 130 35.37 -32.27 -28.54
C THR A 130 35.88 -32.93 -27.27
N SER A 131 36.23 -32.15 -26.24
CA SER A 131 36.77 -32.68 -24.98
C SER A 131 36.50 -31.75 -23.80
N VAL A 132 36.28 -32.35 -22.63
CA VAL A 132 36.30 -31.67 -21.33
C VAL A 132 37.56 -32.07 -20.60
N ALA A 133 38.34 -31.10 -20.11
CA ALA A 133 39.58 -31.38 -19.40
C ALA A 133 39.37 -31.66 -17.91
N ASP A 134 40.46 -31.93 -17.20
CA ASP A 134 40.43 -32.45 -15.84
C ASP A 134 39.77 -31.45 -14.88
N ASN A 135 38.90 -31.93 -14.00
CA ASN A 135 38.22 -31.12 -12.98
C ASN A 135 37.43 -29.91 -13.53
N SER A 136 37.16 -29.83 -14.84
CA SER A 136 36.62 -28.61 -15.48
C SER A 136 35.33 -28.10 -14.85
N PHE A 137 34.48 -28.99 -14.33
CA PHE A 137 33.22 -28.70 -13.64
C PHE A 137 33.12 -29.43 -12.30
N SER A 138 34.25 -29.75 -11.66
CA SER A 138 34.21 -30.41 -10.35
C SER A 138 33.61 -29.50 -9.28
N ASN A 139 32.84 -30.06 -8.35
CA ASN A 139 32.13 -29.35 -7.28
C ASN A 139 31.14 -28.27 -7.77
N CYS A 140 30.61 -28.40 -8.98
CA CYS A 140 29.42 -27.66 -9.42
C CYS A 140 28.16 -28.28 -8.81
N THR A 141 27.98 -28.11 -7.51
CA THR A 141 26.99 -28.85 -6.70
C THR A 141 25.54 -28.61 -7.11
N SER A 142 25.23 -27.47 -7.72
CA SER A 142 23.90 -27.14 -8.27
C SER A 142 23.70 -27.54 -9.73
N LEU A 143 24.70 -28.12 -10.41
CA LEU A 143 24.57 -28.46 -11.83
C LEU A 143 23.56 -29.60 -12.02
N ARG A 144 22.35 -29.24 -12.44
CA ARG A 144 21.21 -30.16 -12.62
C ARG A 144 21.10 -30.66 -14.05
N LYS A 145 21.19 -29.76 -15.04
CA LYS A 145 21.09 -30.11 -16.47
C LYS A 145 22.42 -29.90 -17.19
N LEU A 146 22.93 -30.97 -17.76
CA LEU A 146 24.16 -30.99 -18.54
C LEU A 146 23.88 -31.58 -19.92
N ASP A 147 23.98 -30.76 -20.96
CA ASP A 147 24.00 -31.23 -22.34
C ASP A 147 25.46 -31.32 -22.81
N LEU A 148 25.93 -32.55 -23.01
CA LEU A 148 27.29 -32.85 -23.45
C LEU A 148 27.51 -32.57 -24.96
N GLY A 149 26.44 -32.28 -25.71
CA GLY A 149 26.49 -32.11 -27.16
C GLY A 149 26.76 -33.42 -27.91
N SER A 150 26.63 -33.38 -29.23
CA SER A 150 26.74 -34.58 -30.09
C SER A 150 28.16 -34.92 -30.58
N SER A 151 29.14 -34.03 -30.35
CA SER A 151 30.51 -34.14 -30.89
C SER A 151 31.56 -34.51 -29.84
N LEU A 152 31.19 -34.61 -28.56
CA LEU A 152 32.14 -34.81 -27.47
C LEU A 152 32.79 -36.20 -27.57
N LYS A 153 34.13 -36.25 -27.48
CA LYS A 153 34.92 -37.47 -27.57
C LYS A 153 35.52 -37.90 -26.24
N ILE A 154 35.91 -36.96 -25.38
CA ILE A 154 36.65 -37.26 -24.15
C ILE A 154 36.09 -36.46 -22.98
N ILE A 155 35.83 -37.16 -21.87
CA ILE A 155 35.59 -36.56 -20.56
C ILE A 155 36.82 -36.83 -19.69
N GLY A 156 37.51 -35.78 -19.26
CA GLY A 156 38.73 -35.87 -18.46
C GLY A 156 38.51 -36.33 -17.00
N PRO A 157 39.60 -36.71 -16.31
CA PRO A 157 39.60 -37.00 -14.89
C PRO A 157 38.86 -35.98 -14.02
N SER A 158 37.99 -36.46 -13.12
CA SER A 158 37.20 -35.68 -12.17
C SER A 158 36.40 -34.53 -12.78
N ALA A 159 36.16 -34.54 -14.10
CA ALA A 159 35.58 -33.40 -14.83
C ALA A 159 34.25 -32.93 -14.24
N PHE A 160 33.42 -33.84 -13.74
CA PHE A 160 32.13 -33.57 -13.10
C PHE A 160 32.04 -34.18 -11.69
N GLN A 161 33.17 -34.37 -11.01
CA GLN A 161 33.18 -34.87 -9.63
C GLN A 161 32.33 -33.98 -8.72
N ASN A 162 31.55 -34.57 -7.82
CA ASN A 162 30.65 -33.91 -6.86
C ASN A 162 29.64 -32.95 -7.50
N CYS A 163 29.21 -33.20 -8.74
CA CYS A 163 28.01 -32.58 -9.30
C CYS A 163 26.76 -33.24 -8.69
N THR A 164 26.52 -32.98 -7.41
CA THR A 164 25.55 -33.71 -6.57
C THR A 164 24.10 -33.58 -7.04
N ALA A 165 23.76 -32.52 -7.78
CA ALA A 165 22.40 -32.25 -8.26
C ALA A 165 22.11 -32.80 -9.66
N LEU A 166 23.07 -33.47 -10.32
CA LEU A 166 22.93 -33.89 -11.71
C LEU A 166 21.81 -34.94 -11.90
N GLU A 167 20.76 -34.57 -12.64
CA GLU A 167 19.52 -35.36 -12.77
C GLU A 167 19.58 -36.43 -13.88
N GLY A 168 20.54 -36.30 -14.79
CA GLY A 168 20.73 -37.23 -15.90
C GLY A 168 21.90 -36.81 -16.77
N ILE A 169 22.47 -37.78 -17.47
CA ILE A 169 23.53 -37.54 -18.46
C ILE A 169 23.22 -38.37 -19.69
N ASP A 170 23.10 -37.72 -20.85
CA ASP A 170 23.08 -38.42 -22.13
C ASP A 170 24.49 -38.46 -22.72
N MET A 171 25.11 -39.64 -22.69
CA MET A 171 26.46 -39.84 -23.21
C MET A 171 26.43 -39.83 -24.75
N PRO A 172 27.18 -38.95 -25.44
CA PRO A 172 27.13 -38.93 -26.89
C PRO A 172 27.74 -40.19 -27.51
N LYS A 173 27.22 -40.60 -28.67
CA LYS A 173 27.73 -41.78 -29.40
C LYS A 173 29.19 -41.63 -29.83
N THR A 174 29.68 -40.41 -29.96
CA THR A 174 31.07 -40.08 -30.29
C THR A 174 32.04 -40.20 -29.13
N LEU A 175 31.56 -40.49 -27.91
CA LEU A 175 32.40 -40.56 -26.73
C LEU A 175 33.34 -41.78 -26.86
N GLU A 176 34.64 -41.51 -26.78
CA GLU A 176 35.74 -42.48 -26.88
C GLU A 176 36.43 -42.69 -25.52
N GLY A 177 36.35 -41.72 -24.60
CA GLY A 177 37.08 -41.77 -23.32
C GLY A 177 36.31 -41.22 -22.13
N LEU A 178 36.34 -41.96 -21.02
CA LEU A 178 35.76 -41.60 -19.73
C LEU A 178 36.84 -41.64 -18.64
N GLY A 179 37.17 -40.47 -18.09
CA GLY A 179 38.28 -40.27 -17.15
C GLY A 179 38.08 -40.88 -15.76
N VAL A 180 39.17 -40.92 -15.00
CA VAL A 180 39.18 -41.33 -13.58
C VAL A 180 38.29 -40.39 -12.78
N GLU A 181 37.42 -40.89 -11.91
CA GLU A 181 36.53 -40.08 -11.06
C GLU A 181 35.61 -39.10 -11.82
N SER A 182 35.42 -39.26 -13.13
CA SER A 182 34.76 -38.27 -14.00
C SER A 182 33.40 -37.80 -13.49
N PHE A 183 32.63 -38.67 -12.84
CA PHE A 183 31.33 -38.42 -12.23
C PHE A 183 31.27 -38.89 -10.77
N ALA A 184 32.41 -39.06 -10.09
CA ALA A 184 32.43 -39.49 -8.70
C ALA A 184 31.61 -38.53 -7.82
N GLY A 185 30.77 -39.05 -6.92
CA GLY A 185 29.94 -38.26 -6.02
C GLY A 185 28.71 -37.59 -6.66
N CYS A 186 28.32 -37.96 -7.89
CA CYS A 186 27.07 -37.50 -8.50
C CYS A 186 25.86 -38.21 -7.87
N THR A 187 25.49 -37.82 -6.64
CA THR A 187 24.54 -38.54 -5.79
C THR A 187 23.09 -38.55 -6.29
N SER A 188 22.67 -37.57 -7.09
CA SER A 188 21.30 -37.52 -7.65
C SER A 188 21.15 -38.27 -8.98
N LEU A 189 22.25 -38.73 -9.59
CA LEU A 189 22.22 -39.37 -10.90
C LEU A 189 21.43 -40.69 -10.83
N PRO A 190 20.27 -40.83 -11.52
CA PRO A 190 19.37 -41.96 -11.31
C PRO A 190 19.76 -43.22 -12.09
N TYR A 191 20.43 -43.04 -13.22
CA TYR A 191 20.92 -44.10 -14.10
C TYR A 191 22.06 -43.58 -14.97
N VAL A 192 22.82 -44.49 -15.58
CA VAL A 192 23.82 -44.15 -16.60
C VAL A 192 23.89 -45.19 -17.72
N GLU A 193 24.01 -44.70 -18.95
CA GLU A 193 24.25 -45.50 -20.14
C GLU A 193 25.63 -45.18 -20.70
N VAL A 194 26.60 -46.06 -20.44
CA VAL A 194 27.94 -45.94 -21.01
C VAL A 194 27.92 -46.53 -22.43
N LYS A 195 27.61 -45.65 -23.39
CA LYS A 195 27.49 -45.95 -24.82
C LYS A 195 28.58 -45.26 -25.66
N GLY A 196 28.49 -45.41 -26.97
CA GLY A 196 29.45 -44.88 -27.93
C GLY A 196 30.66 -45.79 -28.10
N GLU A 197 31.80 -45.19 -28.40
CA GLU A 197 33.07 -45.87 -28.69
C GLU A 197 33.94 -46.05 -27.43
N VAL A 198 33.35 -45.93 -26.21
CA VAL A 198 34.07 -46.02 -24.94
C VAL A 198 34.55 -47.46 -24.69
N PRO A 199 35.87 -47.73 -24.65
CA PRO A 199 36.39 -49.08 -24.45
C PRO A 199 36.49 -49.49 -22.97
N SER A 200 36.48 -48.51 -22.05
CA SER A 200 36.71 -48.72 -20.62
C SER A 200 36.00 -47.68 -19.78
N VAL A 201 35.38 -48.11 -18.67
CA VAL A 201 34.90 -47.20 -17.62
C VAL A 201 36.09 -46.80 -16.75
N GLY A 202 36.35 -45.51 -16.57
CA GLY A 202 37.47 -45.02 -15.76
C GLY A 202 37.45 -45.51 -14.30
N LYS A 203 38.63 -45.58 -13.69
CA LYS A 203 38.78 -45.86 -12.24
C LYS A 203 37.92 -44.87 -11.44
N GLN A 204 37.12 -45.36 -10.50
CA GLN A 204 36.22 -44.56 -9.67
C GLN A 204 35.26 -43.64 -10.46
N ALA A 205 35.04 -43.85 -11.76
CA ALA A 205 34.32 -42.92 -12.62
C ALA A 205 32.93 -42.54 -12.08
N PHE A 206 32.23 -43.47 -11.42
CA PHE A 206 30.93 -43.26 -10.77
C PHE A 206 30.97 -43.58 -9.27
N GLN A 207 32.14 -43.57 -8.63
CA GLN A 207 32.25 -43.86 -7.20
C GLN A 207 31.31 -42.95 -6.39
N GLY A 208 30.56 -43.51 -5.44
CA GLY A 208 29.67 -42.76 -4.56
C GLY A 208 28.42 -42.18 -5.22
N CYS A 209 28.09 -42.58 -6.45
CA CYS A 209 26.82 -42.20 -7.10
C CYS A 209 25.66 -42.99 -6.50
N THR A 210 25.23 -42.62 -5.28
CA THR A 210 24.22 -43.34 -4.50
C THR A 210 22.83 -43.31 -5.13
N GLY A 211 22.52 -42.37 -6.02
CA GLY A 211 21.25 -42.31 -6.76
C GLY A 211 21.11 -43.35 -7.87
N LEU A 212 22.20 -43.99 -8.30
CA LEU A 212 22.15 -44.94 -9.41
C LEU A 212 21.34 -46.17 -9.04
N THR A 213 20.23 -46.38 -9.76
CA THR A 213 19.35 -47.55 -9.60
C THR A 213 19.59 -48.61 -10.67
N TRP A 214 20.09 -48.21 -11.83
CA TRP A 214 20.50 -49.13 -12.89
C TRP A 214 21.59 -48.50 -13.77
N ILE A 215 22.36 -49.37 -14.44
CA ILE A 215 23.36 -48.96 -15.42
C ILE A 215 23.27 -49.83 -16.69
N SER A 216 23.72 -49.28 -17.81
CA SER A 216 23.94 -50.00 -19.06
C SER A 216 25.35 -49.78 -19.59
N LEU A 217 26.00 -50.87 -19.98
CA LEU A 217 27.33 -50.91 -20.57
C LEU A 217 27.20 -51.44 -22.01
N SER A 218 27.64 -50.65 -22.98
CA SER A 218 27.60 -51.02 -24.40
C SER A 218 28.48 -52.21 -24.75
N GLU A 219 28.36 -52.70 -25.99
CA GLU A 219 29.14 -53.82 -26.51
C GLU A 219 30.64 -53.54 -26.62
N ASN A 220 31.02 -52.25 -26.70
CA ASN A 220 32.41 -51.79 -26.83
C ASN A 220 33.18 -51.82 -25.50
N ILE A 221 32.49 -51.96 -24.36
CA ILE A 221 33.12 -51.96 -23.05
C ILE A 221 33.91 -53.26 -22.86
N SER A 222 35.23 -53.13 -22.76
CA SER A 222 36.17 -54.24 -22.56
C SER A 222 36.71 -54.34 -21.14
N SER A 223 36.63 -53.26 -20.36
CA SER A 223 37.15 -53.21 -18.98
C SER A 223 36.42 -52.22 -18.08
N LEU A 224 36.44 -52.50 -16.79
CA LEU A 224 35.94 -51.63 -15.73
C LEU A 224 37.11 -51.26 -14.81
N GLY A 225 37.45 -49.97 -14.77
CA GLY A 225 38.47 -49.42 -13.89
C GLY A 225 38.13 -49.62 -12.42
N GLU A 226 39.14 -49.81 -11.58
CA GLU A 226 39.02 -50.06 -10.14
C GLU A 226 37.97 -49.17 -9.46
N ASN A 227 37.10 -49.76 -8.63
CA ASN A 227 36.11 -49.05 -7.84
C ASN A 227 35.17 -48.15 -8.68
N SER A 228 35.00 -48.42 -9.97
CA SER A 228 34.22 -47.59 -10.90
C SER A 228 32.79 -47.30 -10.42
N PHE A 229 32.17 -48.22 -9.67
CA PHE A 229 30.84 -48.03 -9.05
C PHE A 229 30.88 -48.33 -7.54
N GLU A 230 32.04 -48.18 -6.88
CA GLU A 230 32.13 -48.34 -5.42
C GLU A 230 31.21 -47.32 -4.72
N GLY A 231 30.47 -47.74 -3.69
CA GLY A 231 29.53 -46.87 -2.98
C GLY A 231 28.18 -46.63 -3.71
N CYS A 232 27.97 -47.17 -4.91
CA CYS A 232 26.68 -47.11 -5.61
C CYS A 232 25.69 -48.14 -5.04
N THR A 233 25.20 -47.91 -3.83
CA THR A 233 24.45 -48.90 -3.03
C THR A 233 23.04 -49.21 -3.53
N ASN A 234 22.44 -48.35 -4.36
CA ASN A 234 21.05 -48.50 -4.81
C ASN A 234 20.91 -49.20 -6.18
N ILE A 235 22.01 -49.65 -6.79
CA ILE A 235 21.95 -50.35 -8.07
C ILE A 235 21.21 -51.68 -7.90
N LYS A 236 20.10 -51.83 -8.64
CA LYS A 236 19.30 -53.06 -8.70
C LYS A 236 19.58 -53.87 -9.97
N TYR A 237 19.88 -53.17 -11.06
CA TYR A 237 20.02 -53.78 -12.38
C TYR A 237 21.30 -53.32 -13.09
N VAL A 238 22.02 -54.27 -13.68
CA VAL A 238 23.13 -54.00 -14.58
C VAL A 238 22.88 -54.68 -15.91
N LYS A 239 22.99 -53.93 -17.00
CA LYS A 239 22.94 -54.45 -18.37
C LYS A 239 24.33 -54.35 -18.98
N SER A 240 24.82 -55.44 -19.54
CA SER A 240 26.12 -55.46 -20.23
C SER A 240 25.98 -56.14 -21.59
N TYR A 241 26.13 -55.36 -22.66
CA TYR A 241 26.03 -55.85 -24.04
C TYR A 241 27.33 -56.45 -24.59
N ALA A 242 28.44 -56.36 -23.83
CA ALA A 242 29.74 -56.85 -24.25
C ALA A 242 29.75 -58.38 -24.49
N THR A 243 30.20 -58.77 -25.68
CA THR A 243 30.24 -60.18 -26.13
C THR A 243 31.65 -60.77 -26.17
N SER A 244 32.69 -59.97 -26.39
CA SER A 244 34.09 -60.44 -26.42
C SER A 244 35.12 -59.30 -26.37
N PRO A 245 36.03 -59.24 -25.37
CA PRO A 245 36.01 -59.95 -24.10
C PRO A 245 34.94 -59.40 -23.15
N VAL A 246 34.38 -60.26 -22.29
CA VAL A 246 33.51 -59.85 -21.17
C VAL A 246 34.25 -58.78 -20.35
N PRO A 247 33.60 -57.68 -19.93
CA PRO A 247 34.26 -56.62 -19.20
C PRO A 247 34.94 -57.19 -17.96
N THR A 248 36.26 -57.04 -17.88
CA THR A 248 37.02 -57.42 -16.68
C THR A 248 37.34 -56.19 -15.86
N GLY A 249 37.28 -56.32 -14.54
CA GLY A 249 37.66 -55.25 -13.63
C GLY A 249 37.86 -55.76 -12.20
N LEU A 250 38.43 -54.89 -11.36
CA LEU A 250 38.61 -55.11 -9.93
C LEU A 250 37.24 -55.04 -9.19
N VAL A 251 37.24 -54.94 -7.86
CA VAL A 251 36.00 -54.73 -7.09
C VAL A 251 35.37 -53.43 -7.58
N ASN A 252 34.23 -53.54 -8.26
CA ASN A 252 33.61 -52.40 -8.93
C ASN A 252 32.24 -52.05 -8.36
N PHE A 253 31.59 -52.98 -7.66
CA PHE A 253 30.25 -52.81 -7.14
C PHE A 253 30.24 -53.16 -5.64
N PRO A 254 29.37 -52.53 -4.83
CA PRO A 254 29.18 -52.92 -3.44
C PRO A 254 28.79 -54.40 -3.31
N GLU A 255 29.29 -55.10 -2.29
CA GLU A 255 29.05 -56.54 -2.13
C GLU A 255 27.55 -56.87 -2.05
N GLU A 256 26.75 -56.03 -1.38
CA GLU A 256 25.29 -56.21 -1.28
C GLU A 256 24.57 -56.05 -2.63
N VAL A 257 25.02 -55.10 -3.46
CA VAL A 257 24.50 -54.89 -4.82
C VAL A 257 24.79 -56.12 -5.67
N VAL A 258 26.02 -56.66 -5.58
CA VAL A 258 26.37 -57.89 -6.28
C VAL A 258 25.52 -59.05 -5.77
N ALA A 259 25.32 -59.19 -4.45
CA ALA A 259 24.56 -60.29 -3.87
C ALA A 259 23.06 -60.27 -4.21
N ASN A 260 22.45 -59.08 -4.32
CA ASN A 260 20.99 -58.92 -4.48
C ASN A 260 20.56 -58.46 -5.88
N GLY A 261 21.48 -57.91 -6.67
CA GLY A 261 21.20 -57.34 -7.97
C GLY A 261 21.00 -58.38 -9.07
N THR A 262 20.39 -57.92 -10.17
CA THR A 262 20.24 -58.73 -11.40
C THR A 262 21.14 -58.19 -12.51
N LEU A 263 21.99 -59.07 -13.04
CA LEU A 263 22.82 -58.84 -14.21
C LEU A 263 22.15 -59.43 -15.46
N PHE A 264 21.91 -58.59 -16.47
CA PHE A 264 21.42 -58.96 -17.78
C PHE A 264 22.57 -58.98 -18.80
N VAL A 265 22.73 -60.09 -19.53
CA VAL A 265 23.83 -60.32 -20.49
C VAL A 265 23.34 -61.08 -21.72
N PRO A 266 23.94 -60.91 -22.93
CA PRO A 266 23.49 -61.60 -24.14
C PRO A 266 23.45 -63.13 -23.95
N ALA A 267 22.35 -63.76 -24.39
CA ALA A 267 22.10 -65.19 -24.16
C ALA A 267 23.24 -66.10 -24.63
N ASN A 268 23.85 -65.77 -25.77
CA ASN A 268 24.96 -66.51 -26.37
C ASN A 268 26.25 -66.48 -25.54
N VAL A 269 26.43 -65.49 -24.64
CA VAL A 269 27.64 -65.34 -23.80
C VAL A 269 27.37 -65.44 -22.30
N ILE A 270 26.14 -65.77 -21.88
CA ILE A 270 25.77 -65.86 -20.45
C ILE A 270 26.70 -66.78 -19.64
N ASN A 271 27.15 -67.88 -20.23
CA ASN A 271 28.06 -68.82 -19.58
C ASN A 271 29.46 -68.22 -19.35
N ASN A 272 29.88 -67.26 -20.18
CA ASN A 272 31.13 -66.55 -19.99
C ASN A 272 31.05 -65.61 -18.79
N TYR A 273 29.93 -64.89 -18.62
CA TYR A 273 29.68 -64.07 -17.43
C TYR A 273 29.61 -64.89 -16.14
N LYS A 274 28.94 -66.06 -16.17
CA LYS A 274 28.88 -67.00 -15.04
C LYS A 274 30.25 -67.56 -14.62
N ARG A 275 31.24 -67.56 -15.53
CA ARG A 275 32.63 -67.98 -15.25
C ARG A 275 33.56 -66.82 -14.94
N SER A 276 33.19 -65.60 -15.31
CA SER A 276 34.01 -64.39 -15.14
C SER A 276 34.29 -64.09 -13.67
N ALA A 277 35.53 -63.72 -13.36
CA ALA A 277 35.92 -63.35 -12.00
C ALA A 277 35.16 -62.12 -11.47
N THR A 278 34.85 -61.18 -12.36
CA THR A 278 34.14 -59.93 -12.01
C THR A 278 32.64 -60.17 -11.83
N TRP A 279 32.02 -61.02 -12.65
CA TRP A 279 30.55 -61.10 -12.75
C TRP A 279 29.93 -62.35 -12.10
N ARG A 280 30.70 -63.44 -11.86
CA ARG A 280 30.14 -64.71 -11.35
C ARG A 280 29.47 -64.63 -9.97
N LYS A 281 29.72 -63.56 -9.20
CA LYS A 281 29.19 -63.38 -7.85
C LYS A 281 27.79 -62.75 -7.81
N TRP A 282 27.27 -62.30 -8.95
CA TRP A 282 25.96 -61.66 -9.02
C TRP A 282 24.83 -62.60 -8.59
N GLY A 283 23.93 -62.12 -7.73
CA GLY A 283 22.83 -62.90 -7.15
C GLY A 283 21.91 -63.52 -8.19
N SER A 284 21.66 -62.78 -9.28
CA SER A 284 20.98 -63.29 -10.46
C SER A 284 21.71 -62.88 -11.73
N ILE A 285 22.07 -63.85 -12.58
CA ILE A 285 22.56 -63.61 -13.94
C ILE A 285 21.53 -64.18 -14.91
N LYS A 286 20.86 -63.30 -15.64
CA LYS A 286 19.81 -63.66 -16.59
C LYS A 286 20.30 -63.40 -18.01
N ALA A 287 19.90 -64.29 -18.90
CA ALA A 287 20.01 -64.00 -20.33
C ALA A 287 19.14 -62.78 -20.60
N MET A 288 19.69 -61.83 -21.33
CA MET A 288 18.93 -61.10 -22.32
C MET A 288 18.36 -62.18 -23.25
N THR A 289 17.13 -62.65 -22.98
CA THR A 289 16.41 -63.54 -23.91
C THR A 289 16.30 -62.83 -25.25
N GLU A 290 16.29 -63.57 -26.37
CA GLU A 290 16.20 -63.04 -27.75
C GLU A 290 14.90 -62.28 -27.97
N ASP A 291 14.84 -61.13 -27.32
CA ASP A 291 13.76 -60.23 -27.28
C ASP A 291 14.35 -59.01 -27.92
N VAL A 292 13.80 -58.66 -29.07
CA VAL A 292 14.13 -57.41 -29.75
C VAL A 292 13.88 -56.32 -28.72
N PHE A 293 14.91 -55.82 -28.04
CA PHE A 293 14.66 -54.88 -26.96
C PHE A 293 13.97 -53.64 -27.49
N LEU A 294 13.19 -53.00 -26.64
CA LEU A 294 12.74 -51.64 -26.90
C LEU A 294 13.99 -50.80 -27.15
N SER A 295 14.18 -50.43 -28.41
CA SER A 295 15.23 -49.55 -28.91
C SER A 295 14.69 -48.14 -29.11
N SER A 296 13.37 -47.98 -29.07
CA SER A 296 12.67 -46.70 -29.11
C SER A 296 11.48 -46.72 -28.15
N LEU A 297 11.39 -45.69 -27.32
CA LEU A 297 10.16 -45.27 -26.66
C LEU A 297 9.81 -43.91 -27.24
N THR A 298 8.54 -43.68 -27.53
CA THR A 298 8.04 -42.37 -27.95
C THR A 298 6.76 -42.11 -27.17
N LEU A 299 6.72 -40.99 -26.45
CA LEU A 299 5.50 -40.55 -25.79
C LEU A 299 4.62 -39.84 -26.81
N ASN A 300 3.30 -39.91 -26.60
CA ASN A 300 2.32 -39.18 -27.41
C ASN A 300 2.49 -37.65 -27.35
N GLN A 301 3.23 -37.14 -26.37
CA GLN A 301 3.62 -35.74 -26.25
C GLN A 301 4.95 -35.61 -25.48
N SER A 302 5.76 -34.62 -25.88
CA SER A 302 7.05 -34.27 -25.26
C SER A 302 6.91 -33.31 -24.08
N ASP A 303 5.77 -32.64 -24.00
CA ASP A 303 5.46 -31.63 -23.01
C ASP A 303 3.95 -31.59 -22.79
N ALA A 304 3.54 -31.22 -21.57
CA ALA A 304 2.16 -30.96 -21.25
C ALA A 304 2.03 -29.93 -20.13
N HIS A 305 0.97 -29.15 -20.23
CA HIS A 305 0.57 -28.14 -19.27
C HIS A 305 -0.68 -28.63 -18.54
N LEU A 306 -0.61 -28.72 -17.21
CA LEU A 306 -1.67 -29.22 -16.36
C LEU A 306 -1.97 -28.23 -15.23
N LYS A 307 -3.19 -28.23 -14.74
CA LYS A 307 -3.53 -27.58 -13.46
C LYS A 307 -3.36 -28.55 -12.31
N ALA A 308 -3.26 -28.03 -11.09
CA ALA A 308 -3.23 -28.88 -9.90
C ALA A 308 -4.45 -29.82 -9.86
N CYS A 309 -4.22 -31.07 -9.44
CA CYS A 309 -5.21 -32.16 -9.43
C CYS A 309 -5.66 -32.67 -10.81
N GLU A 310 -5.24 -32.06 -11.93
CA GLU A 310 -5.49 -32.64 -13.25
C GLU A 310 -4.63 -33.89 -13.46
N THR A 311 -5.14 -34.77 -14.31
CA THR A 311 -4.46 -36.01 -14.68
C THR A 311 -4.27 -36.08 -16.19
N LEU A 312 -3.18 -36.70 -16.60
CA LEU A 312 -2.81 -36.89 -17.99
C LEU A 312 -2.33 -38.31 -18.20
N ALA A 313 -2.99 -39.04 -19.08
CA ALA A 313 -2.49 -40.34 -19.54
C ALA A 313 -1.43 -40.12 -20.61
N LEU A 314 -0.17 -40.44 -20.29
CA LEU A 314 0.90 -40.49 -21.28
C LEU A 314 0.86 -41.86 -21.95
N ALA A 315 0.52 -41.87 -23.24
CA ALA A 315 0.60 -43.08 -24.04
C ALA A 315 2.03 -43.26 -24.54
N VAL A 316 2.63 -44.41 -24.25
CA VAL A 316 3.95 -44.78 -24.73
C VAL A 316 3.81 -45.70 -25.94
N THR A 317 4.36 -45.29 -27.06
CA THR A 317 4.61 -46.15 -28.21
C THR A 317 5.98 -46.76 -28.05
N VAL A 318 6.05 -48.08 -28.11
CA VAL A 318 7.27 -48.84 -27.88
C VAL A 318 7.66 -49.53 -29.18
N GLY A 319 8.94 -49.50 -29.53
CA GLY A 319 9.46 -50.15 -30.72
C GLY A 319 10.83 -50.76 -30.49
N PRO A 320 11.20 -51.83 -31.21
CA PRO A 320 10.45 -52.46 -32.31
C PRO A 320 9.25 -53.29 -31.83
N ASP A 321 8.31 -53.58 -32.72
CA ASP A 321 7.09 -54.30 -32.37
C ASP A 321 7.34 -55.76 -32.00
N GLU A 322 8.45 -56.29 -32.48
CA GLU A 322 8.97 -57.63 -32.19
C GLU A 322 9.54 -57.74 -30.77
N ALA A 323 9.48 -56.65 -29.98
CA ALA A 323 9.94 -56.66 -28.61
C ALA A 323 9.12 -57.57 -27.71
N THR A 324 9.81 -58.52 -27.07
CA THR A 324 9.15 -59.54 -26.26
C THR A 324 8.79 -59.03 -24.86
N ASN A 325 9.50 -58.02 -24.35
CA ASN A 325 9.09 -57.31 -23.14
C ASN A 325 8.81 -55.84 -23.46
N LYS A 326 7.52 -55.52 -23.61
CA LYS A 326 7.03 -54.16 -23.87
C LYS A 326 6.72 -53.37 -22.59
N LYS A 327 7.13 -53.86 -21.42
CA LYS A 327 6.87 -53.17 -20.14
C LYS A 327 7.72 -51.91 -20.03
N VAL A 328 7.10 -50.88 -19.48
CA VAL A 328 7.68 -49.57 -19.27
C VAL A 328 7.55 -49.24 -17.78
N ASP A 329 8.67 -48.87 -17.17
CA ASP A 329 8.70 -48.29 -15.85
C ASP A 329 8.51 -46.78 -15.96
N TRP A 330 7.69 -46.24 -15.06
CA TRP A 330 7.42 -44.80 -14.99
C TRP A 330 8.09 -44.19 -13.77
N LYS A 331 8.69 -43.01 -13.95
CA LYS A 331 9.32 -42.25 -12.88
C LYS A 331 9.06 -40.76 -13.07
N SER A 332 8.75 -40.06 -11.98
CA SER A 332 8.80 -38.60 -11.93
C SER A 332 10.12 -38.12 -11.33
N ASP A 333 10.68 -37.04 -11.85
CA ASP A 333 11.85 -36.38 -11.27
C ASP A 333 11.50 -35.65 -9.96
N ASP A 334 10.26 -35.17 -9.83
CA ASP A 334 9.75 -34.50 -8.63
C ASP A 334 8.28 -34.86 -8.42
N GLU A 335 8.05 -35.88 -7.57
CA GLU A 335 6.71 -36.34 -7.20
C GLU A 335 5.91 -35.29 -6.41
N THR A 336 6.55 -34.24 -5.88
CA THR A 336 5.85 -33.13 -5.23
C THR A 336 5.22 -32.16 -6.24
N VAL A 337 5.75 -32.11 -7.48
CA VAL A 337 5.19 -31.32 -8.59
C VAL A 337 4.18 -32.15 -9.37
N ALA A 338 4.55 -33.35 -9.82
CA ALA A 338 3.64 -34.29 -10.47
C ALA A 338 4.10 -35.74 -10.21
N SER A 339 3.20 -36.64 -9.86
CA SER A 339 3.50 -38.07 -9.73
C SER A 339 3.00 -38.84 -10.95
N VAL A 340 3.50 -40.05 -11.17
CA VAL A 340 3.08 -40.91 -12.29
C VAL A 340 2.79 -42.32 -11.77
N SER A 341 1.68 -42.91 -12.22
CA SER A 341 1.30 -44.28 -11.89
C SER A 341 2.08 -45.31 -12.73
N ALA A 342 1.97 -46.59 -12.35
CA ALA A 342 2.53 -47.69 -13.13
C ALA A 342 1.96 -47.80 -14.56
N ASP A 343 0.80 -47.20 -14.82
CA ASP A 343 0.11 -47.21 -16.12
C ASP A 343 0.39 -45.95 -16.95
N GLY A 344 1.30 -45.07 -16.50
CA GLY A 344 1.63 -43.82 -17.20
C GLY A 344 0.61 -42.70 -17.02
N VAL A 345 -0.22 -42.77 -15.98
CA VAL A 345 -1.13 -41.69 -15.62
C VAL A 345 -0.41 -40.72 -14.70
N VAL A 346 -0.16 -39.52 -15.20
CA VAL A 346 0.44 -38.40 -14.47
C VAL A 346 -0.65 -37.69 -13.67
N THR A 347 -0.38 -37.36 -12.42
CA THR A 347 -1.22 -36.53 -11.55
C THR A 347 -0.43 -35.29 -11.15
N ALA A 348 -0.95 -34.10 -11.49
CA ALA A 348 -0.34 -32.83 -11.10
C ALA A 348 -0.67 -32.49 -9.65
N HIS A 349 0.33 -32.02 -8.88
CA HIS A 349 0.20 -31.68 -7.46
C HIS A 349 0.46 -30.21 -7.18
N LYS A 350 1.65 -29.71 -7.55
CA LYS A 350 2.13 -28.37 -7.19
C LYS A 350 2.68 -27.64 -8.39
N VAL A 351 2.42 -26.32 -8.45
CA VAL A 351 2.99 -25.42 -9.46
C VAL A 351 4.50 -25.56 -9.52
N GLY A 352 5.00 -25.75 -10.73
CA GLY A 352 6.39 -26.08 -10.99
C GLY A 352 6.51 -26.87 -12.29
N GLN A 353 7.72 -27.27 -12.61
CA GLN A 353 8.01 -28.08 -13.78
C GLN A 353 8.79 -29.31 -13.34
N THR A 354 8.39 -30.48 -13.84
CA THR A 354 9.08 -31.75 -13.59
C THR A 354 9.08 -32.59 -14.86
N SER A 355 9.96 -33.58 -14.94
CA SER A 355 9.95 -34.52 -16.08
C SER A 355 9.39 -35.86 -15.65
N ILE A 356 8.56 -36.44 -16.52
CA ILE A 356 8.10 -37.81 -16.42
C ILE A 356 8.87 -38.66 -17.41
N HIS A 357 9.42 -39.76 -16.91
CA HIS A 357 10.26 -40.67 -17.66
C HIS A 357 9.56 -42.02 -17.84
N ALA A 358 9.41 -42.42 -19.09
CA ALA A 358 9.07 -43.77 -19.50
C ALA A 358 10.37 -44.52 -19.83
N ILE A 359 10.67 -45.60 -19.12
CA ILE A 359 11.93 -46.33 -19.21
C ILE A 359 11.61 -47.80 -19.55
N ALA A 360 12.25 -48.35 -20.57
CA ALA A 360 12.09 -49.76 -20.91
C ALA A 360 12.53 -50.68 -19.74
N ASN A 361 11.62 -51.53 -19.26
CA ASN A 361 11.86 -52.47 -18.16
C ASN A 361 12.58 -53.76 -18.62
N ASP A 362 12.84 -53.88 -19.92
CA ASP A 362 13.29 -55.11 -20.57
C ASP A 362 14.80 -55.35 -20.54
N GLY A 363 15.61 -54.30 -20.47
CA GLY A 363 17.00 -54.46 -20.86
C GLY A 363 17.51 -53.36 -21.77
N GLY A 364 16.68 -52.91 -22.72
CA GLY A 364 17.05 -52.10 -23.87
C GLY A 364 17.63 -50.72 -23.57
N GLY A 365 17.22 -50.13 -22.44
CA GLY A 365 17.65 -48.77 -22.08
C GLY A 365 16.93 -47.67 -22.86
N ALA A 366 16.01 -47.99 -23.78
CA ALA A 366 15.21 -46.96 -24.42
C ALA A 366 14.39 -46.19 -23.38
N LYS A 367 14.38 -44.87 -23.55
CA LYS A 367 13.72 -43.92 -22.66
C LYS A 367 13.00 -42.86 -23.49
N ALA A 368 11.84 -42.44 -23.01
CA ALA A 368 11.18 -41.23 -23.47
C ALA A 368 10.83 -40.33 -22.28
N THR A 369 10.81 -39.03 -22.53
CA THR A 369 10.59 -38.02 -21.49
C THR A 369 9.48 -37.08 -21.93
N CYS A 370 8.59 -36.75 -21.01
CA CYS A 370 7.62 -35.67 -21.16
C CYS A 370 7.84 -34.66 -20.05
N THR A 371 7.99 -33.38 -20.41
CA THR A 371 8.06 -32.30 -19.44
C THR A 371 6.65 -31.87 -19.02
N ILE A 372 6.35 -31.99 -17.73
CA ILE A 372 5.08 -31.58 -17.15
C ILE A 372 5.28 -30.23 -16.49
N THR A 373 4.57 -29.22 -17.00
CA THR A 373 4.46 -27.93 -16.36
C THR A 373 3.11 -27.87 -15.66
N VAL A 374 3.13 -27.75 -14.33
CA VAL A 374 1.91 -27.48 -13.57
C VAL A 374 1.74 -25.97 -13.54
N ASP A 375 0.81 -25.48 -14.35
CA ASP A 375 0.54 -24.06 -14.49
C ASP A 375 -0.17 -23.52 -13.24
N PRO A 376 0.15 -22.28 -12.83
CA PRO A 376 -0.65 -21.61 -11.82
C PRO A 376 -2.07 -21.35 -12.36
N THR A 377 -3.08 -21.63 -11.54
CA THR A 377 -4.45 -21.18 -11.82
C THR A 377 -4.49 -19.67 -11.65
N MET A 378 -4.60 -18.95 -12.76
CA MET A 378 -4.68 -17.50 -12.76
C MET A 378 -6.10 -17.01 -12.41
N VAL A 379 -6.17 -15.83 -11.79
CA VAL A 379 -7.37 -15.03 -11.57
C VAL A 379 -7.99 -14.73 -12.93
N SER A 380 -9.27 -15.08 -13.09
CA SER A 380 -10.04 -14.81 -14.31
C SER A 380 -10.98 -13.61 -14.16
N SER A 381 -11.40 -13.31 -12.94
CA SER A 381 -12.25 -12.15 -12.65
C SER A 381 -12.06 -11.68 -11.23
N ILE A 382 -12.13 -10.37 -11.04
CA ILE A 382 -12.33 -9.74 -9.75
C ILE A 382 -13.72 -9.12 -9.78
N THR A 383 -14.54 -9.40 -8.77
CA THR A 383 -15.87 -8.81 -8.64
C THR A 383 -15.91 -7.94 -7.40
N LEU A 384 -16.19 -6.66 -7.57
CA LEU A 384 -16.34 -5.72 -6.46
C LEU A 384 -17.75 -5.80 -5.88
N SER A 385 -17.90 -5.54 -4.58
CA SER A 385 -19.22 -5.46 -3.93
C SER A 385 -20.09 -4.34 -4.50
N GLN A 386 -19.49 -3.33 -5.13
CA GLN A 386 -20.17 -2.18 -5.74
C GLN A 386 -19.41 -1.69 -6.98
N GLU A 387 -20.13 -1.34 -8.05
CA GLU A 387 -19.58 -0.74 -9.28
C GLU A 387 -19.46 0.79 -9.20
N SER A 388 -20.25 1.41 -8.32
CA SER A 388 -20.21 2.84 -8.06
C SER A 388 -20.56 3.14 -6.61
N LEU A 389 -19.86 4.10 -6.02
CA LEU A 389 -20.03 4.54 -4.65
C LEU A 389 -20.13 6.07 -4.62
N LYS A 390 -21.14 6.59 -3.93
CA LYS A 390 -21.22 8.01 -3.55
C LYS A 390 -20.93 8.10 -2.06
N ILE A 391 -19.88 8.82 -1.71
CA ILE A 391 -19.41 8.98 -0.32
C ILE A 391 -19.17 10.46 -0.05
N ARG A 392 -19.37 10.94 1.18
CA ARG A 392 -19.05 12.33 1.52
C ARG A 392 -17.60 12.45 1.95
N LYS A 393 -17.01 13.64 1.78
CA LYS A 393 -15.68 13.94 2.32
C LYS A 393 -15.60 13.58 3.82
N ASN A 394 -14.43 13.10 4.23
CA ASN A 394 -14.05 12.58 5.57
C ASN A 394 -14.63 11.21 5.95
N HIS A 395 -15.64 10.72 5.24
CA HIS A 395 -16.20 9.40 5.50
C HIS A 395 -15.37 8.28 4.88
N THR A 396 -15.65 7.07 5.38
CA THR A 396 -15.05 5.85 4.86
C THR A 396 -16.11 4.87 4.41
N ALA A 397 -15.80 4.05 3.42
CA ALA A 397 -16.67 2.97 2.97
C ALA A 397 -15.85 1.72 2.70
N GLN A 398 -16.41 0.57 3.04
CA GLN A 398 -15.81 -0.73 2.76
C GLN A 398 -16.17 -1.17 1.35
N LEU A 399 -15.15 -1.36 0.52
CA LEU A 399 -15.26 -2.08 -0.73
C LEU A 399 -14.65 -3.47 -0.52
N SER A 400 -15.38 -4.52 -0.89
CA SER A 400 -14.84 -5.88 -0.87
C SER A 400 -14.70 -6.37 -2.31
N ALA A 401 -13.69 -7.20 -2.53
CA ALA A 401 -13.46 -7.83 -3.82
C ALA A 401 -13.45 -9.35 -3.64
N ILE A 402 -14.15 -10.04 -4.53
CA ILE A 402 -14.16 -11.50 -4.61
C ILE A 402 -13.37 -11.87 -5.85
N VAL A 403 -12.31 -12.64 -5.65
CA VAL A 403 -11.47 -13.17 -6.72
C VAL A 403 -12.04 -14.52 -7.17
N ALA A 404 -12.18 -14.71 -8.48
CA ALA A 404 -12.50 -16.00 -9.07
C ALA A 404 -11.46 -16.40 -10.13
N PRO A 405 -11.15 -17.70 -10.27
CA PRO A 405 -11.73 -18.79 -9.48
C PRO A 405 -11.14 -18.86 -8.05
N THR A 406 -11.87 -19.47 -7.10
CA THR A 406 -11.46 -19.51 -5.68
C THR A 406 -10.21 -20.37 -5.41
N ASP A 407 -9.84 -21.21 -6.38
CA ASP A 407 -8.64 -22.04 -6.39
C ASP A 407 -7.48 -21.41 -7.18
N ALA A 408 -7.55 -20.10 -7.47
CA ALA A 408 -6.43 -19.37 -8.04
C ALA A 408 -5.17 -19.53 -7.18
N THR A 409 -4.04 -19.86 -7.81
CA THR A 409 -2.77 -20.12 -7.11
C THR A 409 -2.30 -18.91 -6.31
N ASN A 410 -2.54 -17.71 -6.83
CA ASN A 410 -2.36 -16.47 -6.09
C ASN A 410 -3.64 -15.62 -6.22
N ALA A 411 -4.51 -15.70 -5.22
CA ALA A 411 -5.74 -14.90 -5.15
C ALA A 411 -5.51 -13.46 -4.62
N SER A 412 -4.27 -13.03 -4.47
CA SER A 412 -3.95 -11.69 -3.95
C SER A 412 -4.15 -10.62 -5.03
N PHE A 413 -4.59 -9.45 -4.60
CA PHE A 413 -4.77 -8.28 -5.44
C PHE A 413 -4.38 -7.03 -4.65
N ILE A 414 -4.08 -5.95 -5.36
CA ILE A 414 -3.76 -4.65 -4.76
C ILE A 414 -4.87 -3.65 -5.05
N TRP A 415 -5.12 -2.77 -4.10
CA TRP A 415 -5.97 -1.61 -4.30
C TRP A 415 -5.15 -0.43 -4.80
N SER A 416 -5.75 0.37 -5.69
CA SER A 416 -5.20 1.65 -6.11
C SER A 416 -6.31 2.66 -6.35
N SER A 417 -5.96 3.95 -6.25
CA SER A 417 -6.84 5.04 -6.64
C SER A 417 -6.25 5.80 -7.81
N THR A 418 -7.08 6.13 -8.78
CA THR A 418 -6.68 7.03 -9.89
C THR A 418 -6.50 8.48 -9.43
N ASN A 419 -7.03 8.86 -8.27
CA ASN A 419 -6.85 10.19 -7.69
C ASN A 419 -6.87 10.12 -6.16
N GLU A 420 -5.69 9.94 -5.57
CA GLU A 420 -5.50 9.86 -4.12
C GLU A 420 -5.76 11.17 -3.36
N ASP A 421 -5.82 12.31 -4.06
CA ASP A 421 -6.21 13.58 -3.42
C ASP A 421 -7.74 13.67 -3.22
N VAL A 422 -8.51 12.87 -3.95
CA VAL A 422 -9.97 12.80 -3.87
C VAL A 422 -10.40 11.63 -2.98
N ALA A 423 -9.89 10.42 -3.23
CA ALA A 423 -10.19 9.25 -2.42
C ALA A 423 -8.99 8.30 -2.37
N LYS A 424 -8.62 7.83 -1.17
CA LYS A 424 -7.62 6.78 -0.97
C LYS A 424 -8.30 5.46 -0.66
N VAL A 425 -7.59 4.36 -0.83
CA VAL A 425 -8.05 3.01 -0.51
C VAL A 425 -6.94 2.29 0.23
N SER A 426 -7.27 1.65 1.36
CA SER A 426 -6.32 0.83 2.12
C SER A 426 -6.13 -0.56 1.51
N GLU A 427 -5.14 -1.31 2.00
CA GLU A 427 -4.93 -2.72 1.64
C GLU A 427 -6.17 -3.60 1.94
N ASP A 428 -6.94 -3.24 2.98
CA ASP A 428 -8.18 -3.92 3.37
C ASP A 428 -9.41 -3.49 2.55
N GLY A 429 -9.26 -2.60 1.56
CA GLY A 429 -10.36 -2.11 0.74
C GLY A 429 -11.23 -1.03 1.40
N VAL A 430 -10.72 -0.39 2.46
CA VAL A 430 -11.38 0.77 3.09
C VAL A 430 -11.07 2.01 2.28
N ILE A 431 -12.09 2.59 1.65
CA ILE A 431 -12.00 3.83 0.89
C ILE A 431 -12.13 5.00 1.85
N SER A 432 -11.19 5.95 1.84
CA SER A 432 -11.25 7.21 2.60
C SER A 432 -11.46 8.39 1.67
N ALA A 433 -12.55 9.12 1.86
CA ALA A 433 -12.90 10.28 1.05
C ALA A 433 -12.18 11.55 1.55
N ILE A 434 -11.39 12.21 0.71
CA ILE A 434 -10.47 13.29 1.11
C ILE A 434 -10.95 14.66 0.61
N ALA A 435 -11.34 14.75 -0.66
CA ALA A 435 -11.77 16.00 -1.27
C ALA A 435 -12.92 15.78 -2.26
N PRO A 436 -13.84 16.75 -2.44
CA PRO A 436 -14.93 16.62 -3.39
C PRO A 436 -14.40 16.45 -4.81
N GLY A 437 -14.88 15.45 -5.53
CA GLY A 437 -14.39 15.10 -6.85
C GLY A 437 -14.77 13.67 -7.25
N ASP A 438 -14.27 13.24 -8.40
CA ASP A 438 -14.44 11.88 -8.89
C ASP A 438 -13.09 11.15 -8.84
N ALA A 439 -13.10 9.91 -8.36
CA ALA A 439 -11.96 8.99 -8.33
C ALA A 439 -12.43 7.59 -8.73
N VAL A 440 -11.52 6.81 -9.28
CA VAL A 440 -11.75 5.39 -9.58
C VAL A 440 -10.85 4.56 -8.68
N ILE A 441 -11.46 3.69 -7.88
CA ILE A 441 -10.76 2.71 -7.06
C ILE A 441 -10.69 1.39 -7.85
N LYS A 442 -9.48 0.83 -7.97
CA LYS A 442 -9.21 -0.39 -8.72
C LYS A 442 -8.65 -1.47 -7.81
N ALA A 443 -9.18 -2.70 -7.94
CA ALA A 443 -8.53 -3.91 -7.46
C ALA A 443 -7.82 -4.58 -8.64
N THR A 444 -6.52 -4.84 -8.52
CA THR A 444 -5.69 -5.43 -9.59
C THR A 444 -5.01 -6.70 -9.10
N SER A 445 -5.19 -7.82 -9.81
CA SER A 445 -4.56 -9.09 -9.44
C SER A 445 -3.03 -9.00 -9.41
N GLN A 446 -2.40 -9.81 -8.55
CA GLN A 446 -0.94 -9.87 -8.37
C GLN A 446 -0.31 -11.16 -8.90
N ASP A 447 -1.09 -12.01 -9.57
CA ASP A 447 -0.65 -13.28 -10.13
C ASP A 447 -0.14 -13.18 -11.58
N GLY A 448 -0.06 -11.96 -12.12
CA GLY A 448 0.36 -11.68 -13.49
C GLY A 448 -0.77 -11.67 -14.52
N SER A 449 -2.00 -12.05 -14.16
CA SER A 449 -3.16 -12.01 -15.07
C SER A 449 -3.60 -10.60 -15.46
N GLN A 450 -3.22 -9.59 -14.65
CA GLN A 450 -3.61 -8.17 -14.82
C GLN A 450 -5.13 -7.96 -14.87
N VAL A 451 -5.91 -8.87 -14.30
CA VAL A 451 -7.36 -8.70 -14.16
C VAL A 451 -7.62 -7.57 -13.18
N GLU A 452 -8.42 -6.60 -13.64
CA GLU A 452 -8.83 -5.44 -12.86
C GLU A 452 -10.35 -5.41 -12.69
N ALA A 453 -10.79 -4.90 -11.55
CA ALA A 453 -12.15 -4.45 -11.35
C ALA A 453 -12.13 -3.04 -10.75
N SER A 454 -13.09 -2.21 -11.16
CA SER A 454 -13.10 -0.79 -10.80
C SER A 454 -14.43 -0.35 -10.22
N CYS A 455 -14.39 0.44 -9.15
CA CYS A 455 -15.53 1.14 -8.58
C CYS A 455 -15.39 2.64 -8.84
N GLN A 456 -16.44 3.24 -9.40
CA GLN A 456 -16.53 4.68 -9.61
C GLN A 456 -16.90 5.37 -8.29
N VAL A 457 -15.98 6.12 -7.70
CA VAL A 457 -16.17 6.82 -6.42
C VAL A 457 -16.40 8.31 -6.68
N LYS A 458 -17.58 8.78 -6.30
CA LYS A 458 -17.91 10.21 -6.31
C LYS A 458 -17.91 10.75 -4.89
N VAL A 459 -16.91 11.55 -4.56
CA VAL A 459 -16.81 12.23 -3.28
C VAL A 459 -17.64 13.51 -3.32
N LEU A 460 -18.72 13.53 -2.55
CA LEU A 460 -19.58 14.69 -2.40
C LEU A 460 -18.99 15.65 -1.34
N PRO A 461 -19.20 16.96 -1.49
CA PRO A 461 -18.87 17.89 -0.42
C PRO A 461 -19.66 17.55 0.84
N VAL A 462 -19.06 17.81 2.00
CA VAL A 462 -19.75 17.73 3.30
C VAL A 462 -21.00 18.62 3.23
N LEU A 463 -22.12 18.12 3.74
CA LEU A 463 -23.32 18.94 3.90
C LEU A 463 -23.02 20.03 4.94
N LYS A 464 -23.38 21.27 4.66
CA LYS A 464 -23.24 22.36 5.65
C LYS A 464 -24.13 22.05 6.86
N GLY A 465 -23.53 21.63 7.98
CA GLY A 465 -24.22 21.44 9.26
C GLY A 465 -23.93 20.13 10.02
N ASP A 466 -23.10 19.23 9.50
CA ASP A 466 -22.75 17.93 10.14
C ASP A 466 -21.36 18.03 10.81
N SER A 467 -21.26 17.66 12.10
CA SER A 467 -20.04 17.81 12.90
C SER A 467 -19.45 16.51 13.43
N ASN A 468 -19.99 15.35 13.05
CA ASN A 468 -19.90 14.13 13.84
C ASN A 468 -19.50 12.87 13.02
N ASP A 469 -19.64 12.95 11.69
CA ASP A 469 -18.98 12.07 10.69
C ASP A 469 -19.48 10.60 10.65
N ASP A 470 -20.76 10.36 10.93
CA ASP A 470 -21.43 9.04 10.76
C ASP A 470 -22.38 8.95 9.53
N ASP A 471 -22.34 9.94 8.64
CA ASP A 471 -23.01 10.05 7.34
C ASP A 471 -24.57 10.02 7.35
N GLU A 472 -25.21 10.02 8.53
CA GLU A 472 -26.66 10.17 8.74
C GLU A 472 -27.00 11.29 9.74
N ILE A 473 -27.66 12.37 9.28
CA ILE A 473 -28.10 13.48 10.14
C ILE A 473 -29.02 12.97 11.25
N ASN A 474 -28.49 12.88 12.47
CA ASN A 474 -29.21 12.37 13.63
C ASN A 474 -28.99 13.26 14.88
N VAL A 475 -29.70 12.93 15.96
CA VAL A 475 -29.68 13.70 17.22
C VAL A 475 -28.27 13.81 17.83
N VAL A 476 -27.43 12.79 17.65
CA VAL A 476 -26.07 12.73 18.18
C VAL A 476 -25.17 13.76 17.50
N ASP A 477 -25.40 14.06 16.22
CA ASP A 477 -24.68 15.12 15.48
C ASP A 477 -24.96 16.51 16.04
N ALA A 478 -26.22 16.77 16.38
CA ALA A 478 -26.63 18.02 17.01
C ALA A 478 -25.97 18.20 18.39
N VAL A 479 -25.82 17.10 19.15
CA VAL A 479 -25.16 17.11 20.48
C VAL A 479 -23.63 17.26 20.36
N ASN A 480 -22.98 16.57 19.42
CA ASN A 480 -21.53 16.70 19.20
C ASN A 480 -21.14 18.04 18.56
N THR A 481 -22.01 18.64 17.73
CA THR A 481 -21.82 20.01 17.21
C THR A 481 -21.81 21.02 18.37
N VAL A 482 -22.67 20.83 19.36
CA VAL A 482 -22.74 21.65 20.58
C VAL A 482 -21.48 21.48 21.43
N ASN A 483 -20.97 20.25 21.60
CA ASN A 483 -19.73 19.99 22.34
C ASN A 483 -18.46 20.52 21.63
N TYR A 484 -18.37 20.44 20.30
CA TYR A 484 -17.19 20.86 19.54
C TYR A 484 -17.11 22.38 19.33
N ILE A 485 -18.26 23.07 19.30
CA ILE A 485 -18.32 24.55 19.27
C ILE A 485 -17.98 25.15 20.65
N PHE A 486 -18.19 24.42 21.75
CA PHE A 486 -17.87 24.84 23.12
C PHE A 486 -16.62 24.13 23.70
N ASN A 487 -15.43 24.48 23.20
CA ASN A 487 -14.10 24.27 23.83
C ASN A 487 -14.05 23.42 25.14
N LYS A 488 -13.68 22.13 25.03
CA LYS A 488 -13.10 21.24 26.07
C LYS A 488 -13.60 21.43 27.52
N VAL A 489 -14.79 20.95 27.84
CA VAL A 489 -15.11 20.52 29.22
C VAL A 489 -15.64 19.10 29.19
N THR A 490 -14.82 18.14 29.64
CA THR A 490 -15.24 16.75 29.89
C THR A 490 -16.09 16.67 31.16
N GLY A 491 -17.29 16.12 31.06
CA GLY A 491 -18.09 15.67 32.20
C GLY A 491 -18.89 14.43 31.81
N THR A 492 -18.77 13.34 32.58
CA THR A 492 -19.49 12.08 32.36
C THR A 492 -20.88 12.18 32.99
N PHE A 493 -21.94 11.87 32.23
CA PHE A 493 -23.31 11.77 32.76
C PHE A 493 -23.78 10.32 32.76
N ALA A 494 -24.41 9.88 33.86
CA ALA A 494 -25.00 8.55 33.96
C ALA A 494 -26.37 8.53 33.27
N PHE A 495 -26.68 7.41 32.59
CA PHE A 495 -27.85 7.22 31.71
C PHE A 495 -29.20 7.52 32.38
N GLU A 496 -29.31 7.43 33.69
CA GLU A 496 -30.56 7.67 34.43
C GLU A 496 -30.98 9.16 34.51
N ALA A 497 -30.12 10.11 34.14
CA ALA A 497 -30.44 11.56 34.17
C ALA A 497 -30.86 12.15 32.81
N ALA A 498 -30.85 11.35 31.73
CA ALA A 498 -31.12 11.78 30.36
C ALA A 498 -32.58 11.58 29.91
N ASP A 499 -33.37 10.85 30.70
CA ASP A 499 -34.81 10.76 30.55
C ASP A 499 -35.48 11.79 31.48
N VAL A 500 -35.53 13.04 31.00
CA VAL A 500 -35.95 14.20 31.79
C VAL A 500 -37.45 14.19 32.07
N ASN A 501 -38.22 13.38 31.35
CA ASN A 501 -39.66 13.25 31.50
C ASN A 501 -40.08 11.94 32.21
N SER A 502 -39.13 11.01 32.41
CA SER A 502 -39.30 9.74 33.14
C SER A 502 -40.31 8.78 32.50
N ASP A 503 -40.29 8.67 31.17
CA ASP A 503 -41.10 7.71 30.40
C ASP A 503 -40.37 6.40 30.06
N ASP A 504 -39.17 6.21 30.62
CA ASP A 504 -38.22 5.13 30.41
C ASP A 504 -37.65 5.06 28.97
N HIS A 505 -37.89 6.06 28.09
CA HIS A 505 -37.47 6.11 26.68
C HIS A 505 -36.91 7.48 26.23
N ILE A 506 -35.59 7.55 25.99
CA ILE A 506 -34.93 8.81 25.58
C ILE A 506 -35.27 9.21 24.13
N SER A 507 -35.80 10.42 23.95
CA SER A 507 -36.34 10.97 22.69
C SER A 507 -35.90 12.42 22.39
N ILE A 508 -36.24 12.97 21.21
CA ILE A 508 -35.98 14.38 20.84
C ILE A 508 -36.55 15.37 21.86
N SER A 509 -37.67 15.02 22.49
CA SER A 509 -38.33 15.79 23.55
C SER A 509 -37.43 15.93 24.78
N ASP A 510 -36.71 14.86 25.14
CA ASP A 510 -35.78 14.84 26.27
C ASP A 510 -34.52 15.63 25.95
N VAL A 511 -34.07 15.61 24.70
CA VAL A 511 -32.99 16.46 24.20
C VAL A 511 -33.39 17.93 24.26
N THR A 512 -34.60 18.32 23.84
CA THR A 512 -35.10 19.70 24.01
C THR A 512 -35.24 20.08 25.49
N GLY A 513 -35.70 19.18 26.35
CA GLY A 513 -35.80 19.41 27.80
C GLY A 513 -34.43 19.57 28.48
N THR A 514 -33.41 18.82 28.03
CA THR A 514 -32.03 18.94 28.51
C THR A 514 -31.36 20.21 27.98
N THR A 515 -31.68 20.62 26.73
CA THR A 515 -31.18 21.87 26.11
C THR A 515 -31.77 23.11 26.78
N ASP A 516 -33.05 23.08 27.19
CA ASP A 516 -33.68 24.12 28.00
C ASP A 516 -33.11 24.14 29.43
N LEU A 517 -32.81 22.98 30.04
CA LEU A 517 -32.17 22.90 31.37
C LEU A 517 -30.74 23.48 31.35
N ILE A 518 -29.98 23.23 30.29
CA ILE A 518 -28.60 23.74 30.14
C ILE A 518 -28.60 25.23 29.73
N MET A 519 -29.54 25.70 28.90
CA MET A 519 -29.66 27.13 28.53
C MET A 519 -30.13 28.03 29.68
N GLN A 520 -30.76 27.47 30.71
CA GLN A 520 -31.19 28.20 31.92
C GLN A 520 -30.09 28.36 32.98
N GLN A 521 -28.91 27.75 32.83
CA GLN A 521 -27.77 27.98 33.74
C GLN A 521 -26.87 29.12 33.26
N VAL A 522 -26.81 30.19 34.07
CA VAL A 522 -25.84 31.29 33.92
C VAL A 522 -24.43 30.79 34.25
N LEU A 523 -23.62 30.50 33.22
CA LEU A 523 -22.16 30.45 33.35
C LEU A 523 -21.61 31.89 33.34
N GLN A 524 -21.82 32.61 34.44
CA GLN A 524 -20.73 33.45 34.90
C GLN A 524 -19.78 32.40 35.51
N VAL A 525 -18.54 32.19 35.04
CA VAL A 525 -17.69 31.19 35.70
C VAL A 525 -17.36 31.80 37.05
N LYS A 526 -18.25 31.61 38.04
CA LYS A 526 -18.56 32.59 39.11
C LYS A 526 -19.57 33.66 38.65
N GLU A 527 -20.81 33.51 39.12
CA GLU A 527 -21.88 34.42 39.65
C GLU A 527 -22.59 35.61 38.93
N GLN A 528 -23.63 35.32 38.13
CA GLN A 528 -24.84 36.14 37.82
C GLN A 528 -24.74 37.57 37.22
N VAL A 529 -25.36 37.80 36.05
CA VAL A 529 -25.91 39.12 35.66
C VAL A 529 -27.31 38.87 35.11
N ALA A 530 -28.32 39.46 35.74
CA ALA A 530 -29.72 39.26 35.42
C ALA A 530 -30.07 39.96 34.08
N MET A 531 -31.27 39.69 33.58
CA MET A 531 -31.86 40.59 32.59
C MET A 531 -32.26 41.86 33.32
N ALA A 532 -31.90 43.02 32.77
CA ALA A 532 -32.19 44.32 33.37
C ALA A 532 -33.68 44.43 33.71
N LYS A 533 -33.99 44.63 34.99
CA LYS A 533 -35.37 44.69 35.45
C LYS A 533 -35.92 46.09 35.24
N GLY A 534 -37.07 46.17 34.59
CA GLY A 534 -37.85 47.39 34.51
C GLY A 534 -38.61 47.60 35.81
N TYR A 535 -38.32 48.69 36.51
CA TYR A 535 -39.04 49.09 37.72
C TYR A 535 -40.01 50.20 37.36
N GLY A 536 -41.29 50.03 37.74
CA GLY A 536 -42.24 51.13 37.70
C GLY A 536 -41.74 52.25 38.61
N VAL A 537 -41.55 53.44 38.05
CA VAL A 537 -41.14 54.66 38.78
C VAL A 537 -42.28 55.69 38.81
N SER A 538 -43.50 55.26 38.50
CA SER A 538 -44.70 56.11 38.51
C SER A 538 -45.42 56.10 39.87
N ALA A 539 -45.92 57.27 40.25
CA ALA A 539 -46.62 57.54 41.51
C ALA A 539 -48.16 57.33 41.44
N MET A 540 -48.73 57.05 42.64
CA MET A 540 -50.14 57.02 43.09
C MET A 540 -50.97 55.80 42.66
N ASP A 541 -51.60 54.99 43.53
CA ASP A 541 -52.32 55.29 44.79
C ASP A 541 -52.42 54.03 45.73
N ASP A 542 -52.53 54.28 47.04
CA ASP A 542 -52.72 53.38 48.22
C ASP A 542 -53.90 52.36 48.04
N ALA A 543 -54.01 51.12 48.58
CA ALA A 543 -53.59 50.54 49.85
C ALA A 543 -53.68 48.97 49.92
N SER A 544 -52.88 48.38 50.80
CA SER A 544 -53.03 47.08 51.51
C SER A 544 -52.55 45.74 50.88
N SER A 545 -51.26 45.42 51.04
CA SER A 545 -50.72 44.24 51.78
C SER A 545 -49.22 44.03 51.46
N SER A 546 -48.52 43.39 52.39
CA SER A 546 -47.09 43.54 52.71
C SER A 546 -46.07 43.01 51.67
N ASP A 547 -45.37 43.90 50.95
CA ASP A 547 -43.89 44.10 50.97
C ASP A 547 -43.44 45.24 49.99
N ARG A 548 -42.75 46.27 50.55
CA ARG A 548 -41.93 47.40 49.99
C ARG A 548 -42.36 48.25 48.77
N SER A 549 -42.16 49.58 48.91
CA SER A 549 -42.46 50.71 48.01
C SER A 549 -41.31 51.12 47.08
N LEU A 550 -41.57 51.95 46.06
CA LEU A 550 -40.64 52.94 45.46
C LEU A 550 -41.37 54.15 44.80
N ASP A 551 -41.34 55.31 45.46
CA ASP A 551 -41.65 56.68 44.97
C ASP A 551 -40.41 57.28 44.27
N CYS A 552 -40.48 57.89 43.07
CA CYS A 552 -39.24 58.21 42.32
C CYS A 552 -39.16 59.45 41.40
N LEU A 553 -40.22 60.13 40.94
CA LEU A 553 -40.12 61.21 39.93
C LEU A 553 -40.54 62.59 40.47
N VAL A 554 -39.72 63.62 40.24
CA VAL A 554 -39.94 64.99 40.72
C VAL A 554 -39.89 66.00 39.57
N LEU A 555 -40.88 66.89 39.51
CA LEU A 555 -40.93 68.02 38.56
C LEU A 555 -40.66 69.31 39.32
N SER A 556 -39.65 70.08 38.89
CA SER A 556 -39.30 71.37 39.49
C SER A 556 -39.45 72.50 38.47
N GLN A 557 -40.19 73.54 38.85
CA GLN A 557 -40.46 74.67 37.97
C GLN A 557 -39.37 75.74 38.16
N GLN A 558 -38.57 75.98 37.11
CA GLN A 558 -37.50 76.99 37.16
C GLN A 558 -38.05 78.40 36.87
N ASP A 559 -38.95 78.53 35.91
CA ASP A 559 -39.69 79.75 35.60
C ASP A 559 -41.05 79.43 34.93
N LYS A 560 -41.77 80.43 34.42
CA LYS A 560 -43.08 80.21 33.78
C LYS A 560 -43.02 79.40 32.47
N SER A 561 -41.84 79.17 31.92
CA SER A 561 -41.61 78.58 30.60
C SER A 561 -40.82 77.27 30.66
N ASN A 562 -40.07 77.03 31.74
CA ASN A 562 -39.12 75.91 31.89
C ASN A 562 -39.41 75.04 33.12
N ILE A 563 -39.50 73.73 32.89
CA ILE A 563 -39.73 72.72 33.93
C ILE A 563 -38.71 71.59 33.78
N ASP A 564 -38.02 71.27 34.87
CA ASP A 564 -37.07 70.17 34.95
C ASP A 564 -37.74 68.91 35.48
N ILE A 565 -37.29 67.76 34.97
CA ILE A 565 -37.72 66.44 35.43
C ILE A 565 -36.51 65.68 35.97
N ALA A 566 -36.61 65.22 37.22
CA ALA A 566 -35.56 64.53 37.96
C ALA A 566 -36.09 63.26 38.66
N LEU A 567 -35.18 62.40 39.11
CA LEU A 567 -35.49 61.25 39.97
C LEU A 567 -35.11 61.56 41.44
N ASP A 568 -35.98 61.23 42.39
CA ASP A 568 -35.78 61.39 43.84
C ASP A 568 -35.80 60.02 44.54
N ASN A 569 -34.81 59.19 44.22
CA ASN A 569 -34.62 57.89 44.86
C ASN A 569 -33.15 57.43 44.78
N ASN A 570 -32.67 56.76 45.83
CA ASN A 570 -31.32 56.19 45.98
C ASN A 570 -31.11 54.89 45.19
N SER A 571 -31.77 54.71 44.04
CA SER A 571 -31.64 53.51 43.22
C SER A 571 -30.77 53.77 41.99
N ASN A 572 -29.88 52.82 41.66
CA ASN A 572 -28.85 52.90 40.61
C ASN A 572 -29.45 52.70 39.20
N PHE A 573 -30.35 53.59 38.76
CA PHE A 573 -30.96 53.51 37.43
C PHE A 573 -30.05 54.10 36.35
N VAL A 574 -30.00 53.46 35.18
CA VAL A 574 -29.18 53.88 34.02
C VAL A 574 -30.00 54.14 32.75
N ALA A 575 -31.31 53.83 32.77
CA ALA A 575 -32.25 54.16 31.71
C ALA A 575 -33.65 54.48 32.28
N LEU A 576 -34.38 55.36 31.59
CA LEU A 576 -35.71 55.84 31.96
C LEU A 576 -36.58 56.00 30.71
N GLN A 577 -37.83 55.54 30.77
CA GLN A 577 -38.89 55.93 29.84
C GLN A 577 -40.07 56.52 30.62
N ALA A 578 -40.73 57.54 30.08
CA ALA A 578 -41.99 58.06 30.62
C ALA A 578 -42.87 58.70 29.54
N ASP A 579 -44.19 58.66 29.72
CA ASP A 579 -45.17 59.39 28.93
C ASP A 579 -45.55 60.69 29.65
N ILE A 580 -45.29 61.82 29.00
CA ILE A 580 -45.53 63.16 29.54
C ILE A 580 -46.73 63.77 28.83
N THR A 581 -47.78 64.09 29.59
CA THR A 581 -48.98 64.77 29.10
C THR A 581 -48.92 66.25 29.48
N LEU A 582 -49.07 67.11 28.48
CA LEU A 582 -48.90 68.55 28.55
C LEU A 582 -50.24 69.28 28.34
N PRO A 583 -50.46 70.42 28.99
CA PRO A 583 -51.66 71.25 28.80
C PRO A 583 -51.63 72.06 27.49
N VAL A 584 -50.51 72.02 26.75
CA VAL A 584 -50.29 72.68 25.47
C VAL A 584 -49.88 71.65 24.41
N ASN A 585 -49.97 72.01 23.13
CA ASN A 585 -49.57 71.11 22.05
C ASN A 585 -48.08 70.74 22.17
N VAL A 586 -47.76 69.45 22.05
CA VAL A 586 -46.39 68.95 22.16
C VAL A 586 -45.43 69.53 21.13
N ASN A 587 -45.95 70.02 19.99
CA ASN A 587 -45.14 70.67 18.95
C ASN A 587 -44.63 72.06 19.38
N ASP A 588 -45.27 72.68 20.39
CA ASP A 588 -44.88 73.99 20.94
C ASP A 588 -43.86 73.86 22.09
N VAL A 589 -43.45 72.63 22.42
CA VAL A 589 -42.58 72.31 23.56
C VAL A 589 -41.29 71.66 23.07
N GLU A 590 -40.16 72.17 23.57
CA GLU A 590 -38.83 71.66 23.28
C GLU A 590 -38.31 70.81 24.45
N VAL A 591 -37.75 69.63 24.13
CA VAL A 591 -37.22 68.65 25.10
C VAL A 591 -35.71 68.51 24.92
N LYS A 592 -34.93 68.75 25.98
CA LYS A 592 -33.46 68.70 25.94
C LYS A 592 -32.89 67.98 27.16
N LEU A 593 -31.77 67.26 26.97
CA LEU A 593 -30.99 66.74 28.10
C LEU A 593 -30.43 67.88 28.94
N SER A 594 -30.36 67.66 30.26
CA SER A 594 -29.61 68.56 31.11
C SER A 594 -28.12 68.51 30.78
N GLY A 595 -27.40 69.62 30.97
CA GLY A 595 -26.02 69.77 30.52
C GLY A 595 -25.05 68.71 31.05
N VAL A 596 -25.26 68.20 32.26
CA VAL A 596 -24.39 67.17 32.88
C VAL A 596 -24.66 65.79 32.26
N MET A 597 -25.90 65.50 31.86
CA MET A 597 -26.29 64.20 31.30
C MET A 597 -26.01 64.06 29.80
N ALA A 598 -25.91 65.16 29.06
CA ALA A 598 -25.70 65.15 27.61
C ALA A 598 -24.40 64.48 27.12
N THR A 599 -23.40 64.29 28.00
CA THR A 599 -22.11 63.68 27.65
C THR A 599 -22.07 62.17 27.82
N THR A 600 -22.92 61.62 28.68
CA THR A 600 -22.91 60.21 29.09
C THR A 600 -24.22 59.49 28.73
N HIS A 601 -25.28 60.24 28.43
CA HIS A 601 -26.61 59.72 28.15
C HIS A 601 -27.14 60.24 26.82
N GLN A 602 -28.04 59.48 26.22
CA GLN A 602 -28.75 59.84 25.01
C GLN A 602 -30.25 59.93 25.27
N LEU A 603 -30.87 60.97 24.71
CA LEU A 603 -32.30 61.26 24.81
C LEU A 603 -32.95 61.08 23.45
N SER A 604 -34.12 60.45 23.45
CA SER A 604 -35.02 60.43 22.31
C SER A 604 -36.45 60.62 22.80
N TYR A 605 -37.28 61.29 22.01
CA TYR A 605 -38.69 61.42 22.31
C TYR A 605 -39.52 61.30 21.04
N SER A 606 -40.76 60.86 21.21
CA SER A 606 -41.72 60.68 20.12
C SER A 606 -43.10 61.17 20.52
N LYS A 607 -43.81 61.77 19.57
CA LYS A 607 -45.18 62.24 19.78
C LYS A 607 -46.13 61.05 19.80
N LEU A 608 -46.85 60.87 20.90
CA LEU A 608 -47.92 59.86 20.96
C LEU A 608 -49.24 60.45 20.47
N ASN A 609 -49.56 61.69 20.89
CA ASN A 609 -50.71 62.43 20.40
C ASN A 609 -50.47 63.94 20.52
N VAL A 610 -51.49 64.76 20.26
CA VAL A 610 -51.37 66.23 20.26
C VAL A 610 -50.91 66.83 21.60
N HIS A 611 -51.18 66.17 22.73
CA HIS A 611 -50.85 66.64 24.09
C HIS A 611 -49.90 65.71 24.86
N THR A 612 -49.61 64.50 24.36
CA THR A 612 -48.74 63.53 25.04
C THR A 612 -47.51 63.17 24.21
N LEU A 613 -46.34 63.19 24.84
CA LEU A 613 -45.05 62.79 24.28
C LEU A 613 -44.43 61.67 25.11
N ARG A 614 -43.80 60.69 24.45
CA ARG A 614 -43.01 59.64 25.11
C ARG A 614 -41.55 60.03 25.10
N VAL A 615 -40.92 60.03 26.26
CA VAL A 615 -39.49 60.31 26.43
C VAL A 615 -38.77 59.03 26.82
N VAL A 616 -37.60 58.79 26.21
CA VAL A 616 -36.67 57.70 26.56
C VAL A 616 -35.26 58.27 26.70
N VAL A 617 -34.65 58.05 27.86
CA VAL A 617 -33.28 58.43 28.21
C VAL A 617 -32.49 57.20 28.62
N TYR A 618 -31.28 57.02 28.10
CA TYR A 618 -30.45 55.85 28.43
C TYR A 618 -28.95 56.18 28.45
N SER A 619 -28.22 55.45 29.28
CA SER A 619 -26.78 55.59 29.47
C SER A 619 -25.96 54.90 28.38
N LEU A 620 -24.93 55.59 27.87
CA LEU A 620 -23.99 55.05 26.87
C LEU A 620 -22.74 54.44 27.53
N SER A 621 -22.45 54.80 28.79
CA SER A 621 -21.20 54.48 29.50
C SER A 621 -21.40 53.79 30.85
N ASN A 622 -22.61 53.30 31.16
CA ASN A 622 -22.98 52.73 32.47
C ASN A 622 -22.95 53.72 33.65
N SER A 623 -23.11 55.01 33.37
CA SER A 623 -23.28 56.06 34.39
C SER A 623 -24.74 56.08 34.86
N THR A 624 -24.98 56.17 36.17
CA THR A 624 -26.33 56.22 36.77
C THR A 624 -26.88 57.65 36.80
N PHE A 625 -28.21 57.78 36.86
CA PHE A 625 -28.83 59.07 37.14
C PHE A 625 -28.47 59.52 38.55
N MET A 626 -28.07 60.78 38.69
CA MET A 626 -27.71 61.34 40.00
C MET A 626 -28.97 61.82 40.74
N ASN A 627 -29.10 61.44 42.01
CA ASN A 627 -30.27 61.74 42.83
C ASN A 627 -30.55 63.25 42.89
N GLY A 628 -31.80 63.65 42.61
CA GLY A 628 -32.26 65.04 42.65
C GLY A 628 -31.72 65.95 41.54
N GLN A 629 -30.91 65.44 40.61
CA GLN A 629 -30.38 66.23 39.49
C GLN A 629 -31.32 66.17 38.27
N PRO A 630 -31.54 67.28 37.55
CA PRO A 630 -32.35 67.29 36.34
C PRO A 630 -31.80 66.32 35.31
N ILE A 631 -32.66 65.47 34.75
CA ILE A 631 -32.29 64.51 33.70
C ILE A 631 -32.53 65.15 32.33
N PHE A 632 -33.72 65.73 32.15
CA PHE A 632 -34.09 66.50 30.97
C PHE A 632 -35.05 67.64 31.32
N CYS A 633 -35.08 68.67 30.47
CA CYS A 633 -35.86 69.88 30.65
C CYS A 633 -36.90 70.03 29.53
N LEU A 634 -38.08 70.52 29.91
CA LEU A 634 -39.17 70.89 29.01
C LEU A 634 -39.31 72.41 28.98
N SER A 635 -39.25 72.99 27.78
CA SER A 635 -39.33 74.44 27.59
C SER A 635 -40.36 74.83 26.55
N SER A 636 -41.16 75.87 26.83
CA SER A 636 -42.20 76.36 25.92
C SER A 636 -42.36 77.86 26.03
N LYS A 637 -42.53 78.53 24.89
CA LYS A 637 -42.85 79.98 24.83
C LYS A 637 -44.29 80.28 25.29
N LYS A 638 -45.15 79.26 25.36
CA LYS A 638 -46.47 79.33 26.01
C LYS A 638 -46.30 78.80 27.43
N ASN A 639 -46.66 79.61 28.43
CA ASN A 639 -46.39 79.32 29.84
C ASN A 639 -46.81 77.89 30.23
N LEU A 640 -45.94 77.21 30.98
CA LEU A 640 -46.15 75.87 31.53
C LEU A 640 -46.22 75.96 33.07
N ASP A 641 -47.12 75.18 33.67
CA ASP A 641 -47.22 75.01 35.13
C ASP A 641 -47.02 73.53 35.46
N ALA A 642 -46.06 73.24 36.33
CA ALA A 642 -45.67 71.87 36.68
C ALA A 642 -46.83 71.08 37.31
N LYS A 643 -47.80 71.74 37.95
CA LYS A 643 -48.98 71.07 38.54
C LYS A 643 -49.93 70.47 37.50
N ASN A 644 -49.87 70.98 36.27
CA ASN A 644 -50.75 70.57 35.18
C ASN A 644 -50.05 69.63 34.19
N ILE A 645 -48.86 69.12 34.53
CA ILE A 645 -48.14 68.12 33.74
C ILE A 645 -48.36 66.75 34.35
N GLY A 646 -48.90 65.83 33.54
CA GLY A 646 -49.10 64.44 33.94
C GLY A 646 -47.94 63.56 33.49
N VAL A 647 -47.54 62.60 34.33
CA VAL A 647 -46.51 61.59 33.98
C VAL A 647 -47.07 60.20 34.22
N THR A 648 -47.03 59.35 33.20
CA THR A 648 -47.53 57.97 33.27
C THR A 648 -46.57 57.01 32.56
N ASN A 649 -46.76 55.69 32.75
CA ASN A 649 -45.93 54.63 32.17
C ASN A 649 -44.42 54.85 32.37
N ALA A 650 -44.07 55.35 33.55
CA ALA A 650 -42.71 55.69 33.88
C ALA A 650 -41.98 54.43 34.36
N ILE A 651 -40.91 54.06 33.65
CA ILE A 651 -40.14 52.83 33.90
C ILE A 651 -38.66 53.19 33.93
N GLY A 652 -38.00 52.86 35.04
CA GLY A 652 -36.55 52.94 35.22
C GLY A 652 -35.93 51.56 35.08
N SER A 653 -34.67 51.47 34.64
CA SER A 653 -33.94 50.20 34.54
C SER A 653 -32.65 50.22 35.33
N ASP A 654 -32.32 49.07 35.92
CA ASP A 654 -31.03 48.84 36.57
C ASP A 654 -29.84 48.88 35.59
N VAL A 655 -28.64 48.81 36.16
CA VAL A 655 -27.33 48.93 35.49
C VAL A 655 -27.07 47.91 34.37
N GLU A 656 -27.92 46.90 34.20
CA GLU A 656 -27.75 45.84 33.20
C GLU A 656 -28.36 46.23 31.82
N ALA A 657 -29.10 47.36 31.71
CA ALA A 657 -29.78 47.81 30.47
C ALA A 657 -28.90 48.53 29.41
N LYS A 658 -27.59 48.31 29.42
CA LYS A 658 -26.63 49.07 28.62
C LYS A 658 -26.86 48.95 27.11
N GLY A 659 -27.20 50.06 26.46
CA GLY A 659 -27.32 50.15 24.99
C GLY A 659 -28.68 49.71 24.42
N TYR A 660 -29.71 49.60 25.26
CA TYR A 660 -31.06 49.19 24.86
C TYR A 660 -32.11 50.27 25.20
N ARG A 661 -33.17 50.40 24.38
CA ARG A 661 -34.30 51.31 24.68
C ARG A 661 -35.41 50.58 25.41
N LEU A 662 -35.80 51.10 26.58
CA LEU A 662 -37.00 50.65 27.29
C LEU A 662 -38.23 50.84 26.39
N THR A 663 -39.11 49.84 26.36
CA THR A 663 -40.41 49.95 25.68
C THR A 663 -41.55 49.98 26.70
N SER A 664 -42.73 50.47 26.32
CA SER A 664 -43.85 50.69 27.26
C SER A 664 -44.59 49.44 27.71
N ARG A 665 -44.00 48.25 27.55
CA ARG A 665 -44.50 47.03 28.18
C ARG A 665 -43.51 46.71 29.30
N ASN A 666 -44.01 46.70 30.54
CA ASN A 666 -43.21 46.31 31.69
C ASN A 666 -42.50 44.98 31.36
N ASN A 667 -41.17 45.00 31.47
CA ASN A 667 -40.23 43.91 31.19
C ASN A 667 -39.82 43.62 29.73
N GLU A 668 -39.92 44.56 28.77
CA GLU A 668 -39.30 44.37 27.43
C GLU A 668 -38.50 45.58 26.89
N VAL A 669 -37.33 45.30 26.28
CA VAL A 669 -36.36 46.28 25.76
C VAL A 669 -36.07 46.01 24.26
N THR A 670 -35.98 47.03 23.38
CA THR A 670 -35.67 46.85 21.93
C THR A 670 -34.66 47.89 21.36
N SER A 671 -34.10 47.65 20.15
CA SER A 671 -32.99 48.40 19.50
C SER A 671 -33.40 49.59 18.58
N ILE A 672 -32.44 50.44 18.18
CA ILE A 672 -32.58 51.79 17.53
C ILE A 672 -32.39 51.76 15.99
N ASP A 673 -33.22 52.50 15.22
CA ASP A 673 -33.08 52.73 13.76
C ASP A 673 -32.06 53.84 13.39
N GLY A 674 -31.31 53.69 12.28
CA GLY A 674 -30.32 54.67 11.78
C GLY A 674 -30.82 55.55 10.61
N ILE A 675 -30.59 56.87 10.68
CA ILE A 675 -30.93 57.90 9.67
C ILE A 675 -29.81 58.03 8.62
N GLY A 676 -30.13 58.42 7.38
CA GLY A 676 -29.13 58.75 6.34
C GLY A 676 -29.28 60.17 5.74
N VAL A 677 -28.16 60.76 5.32
CA VAL A 677 -27.99 62.14 4.79
C VAL A 677 -27.83 62.10 3.26
N ASP A 678 -28.09 63.22 2.56
CA ASP A 678 -27.92 63.41 1.09
C ASP A 678 -28.67 62.41 0.20
N GLY A 679 -29.92 62.12 0.55
CA GLY A 679 -30.79 61.24 -0.24
C GLY A 679 -30.44 59.75 -0.12
N THR A 680 -29.39 59.40 0.64
CA THR A 680 -29.02 58.01 0.95
C THR A 680 -29.47 57.60 2.34
N SER A 681 -30.15 56.46 2.49
CA SER A 681 -30.60 55.95 3.81
C SER A 681 -30.70 54.43 3.87
N VAL A 682 -30.60 53.87 5.08
CA VAL A 682 -30.75 52.42 5.36
C VAL A 682 -31.80 52.23 6.45
N LYS A 683 -32.85 51.46 6.15
CA LYS A 683 -33.97 51.20 7.06
C LYS A 683 -34.15 49.72 7.33
N VAL A 684 -34.47 49.35 8.57
CA VAL A 684 -34.92 48.00 8.88
C VAL A 684 -36.35 47.83 8.38
N VAL A 685 -36.57 46.75 7.65
CA VAL A 685 -37.87 46.33 7.13
C VAL A 685 -38.12 44.89 7.57
N VAL A 686 -39.37 44.42 7.49
CA VAL A 686 -39.87 43.16 8.09
C VAL A 686 -39.07 41.87 7.78
N ASP A 687 -38.09 41.90 6.86
CA ASP A 687 -37.23 40.76 6.56
C ASP A 687 -35.78 41.15 6.23
N GLY A 688 -35.31 42.32 6.67
CA GLY A 688 -33.95 42.77 6.36
C GLY A 688 -33.77 44.28 6.33
N LEU A 689 -32.97 44.77 5.37
CA LEU A 689 -32.63 46.19 5.23
C LEU A 689 -33.06 46.73 3.86
N MET A 690 -33.57 47.95 3.83
CA MET A 690 -33.87 48.69 2.61
C MET A 690 -32.90 49.86 2.47
N PHE A 691 -32.22 49.91 1.32
CA PHE A 691 -31.26 50.93 0.95
C PHE A 691 -31.86 51.87 -0.09
N THR A 692 -31.62 53.18 0.06
CA THR A 692 -31.95 54.20 -0.94
C THR A 692 -30.68 54.97 -1.28
N GLY A 693 -30.39 55.21 -2.56
CA GLY A 693 -29.18 55.90 -3.03
C GLY A 693 -28.91 55.82 -4.53
N LEU A 694 -27.93 56.55 -5.06
CA LEU A 694 -27.60 56.56 -6.49
C LEU A 694 -27.19 55.16 -7.01
N LYS A 695 -27.67 54.79 -8.21
CA LYS A 695 -27.31 53.53 -8.87
C LYS A 695 -25.79 53.43 -9.06
N GLY A 696 -25.21 52.29 -8.66
CA GLY A 696 -23.77 52.04 -8.67
C GLY A 696 -23.06 52.30 -7.34
N THR A 697 -23.74 52.86 -6.34
CA THR A 697 -23.15 53.11 -5.01
C THR A 697 -22.76 51.80 -4.33
N PRO A 698 -21.49 51.62 -3.90
CA PRO A 698 -21.04 50.40 -3.24
C PRO A 698 -21.50 50.33 -1.78
N ILE A 699 -22.07 49.19 -1.41
CA ILE A 699 -22.57 48.83 -0.09
C ILE A 699 -21.74 47.68 0.46
N TYR A 700 -21.38 47.76 1.72
CA TYR A 700 -20.72 46.70 2.47
C TYR A 700 -21.44 46.51 3.80
N ILE A 701 -21.79 45.29 4.14
CA ILE A 701 -22.48 44.94 5.38
C ILE A 701 -21.57 43.99 6.12
N TYR A 702 -21.26 44.31 7.36
CA TYR A 702 -20.40 43.54 8.24
C TYR A 702 -21.19 43.12 9.47
N THR A 703 -20.76 42.06 10.16
CA THR A 703 -21.16 41.84 11.55
C THR A 703 -20.43 42.85 12.45
N THR A 704 -20.87 43.01 13.69
CA THR A 704 -20.17 43.88 14.66
C THR A 704 -18.74 43.43 14.96
N SER A 705 -18.39 42.19 14.66
CA SER A 705 -17.04 41.63 14.78
C SER A 705 -16.14 41.93 13.56
N GLY A 706 -16.60 42.76 12.62
CA GLY A 706 -15.83 43.20 11.45
C GLY A 706 -15.83 42.24 10.27
N ILE A 707 -16.59 41.13 10.34
CA ILE A 707 -16.69 40.14 9.26
C ILE A 707 -17.63 40.66 8.18
N LEU A 708 -17.18 40.71 6.93
CA LEU A 708 -18.00 41.13 5.80
C LEU A 708 -19.09 40.09 5.50
N VAL A 709 -20.33 40.43 5.80
CA VAL A 709 -21.54 39.62 5.59
C VAL A 709 -21.98 39.69 4.12
N LYS A 710 -21.93 40.89 3.52
CA LYS A 710 -22.37 41.07 2.13
C LYS A 710 -21.80 42.34 1.52
N THR A 711 -21.50 42.32 0.23
CA THR A 711 -21.15 43.53 -0.52
C THR A 711 -21.80 43.52 -1.90
N PHE A 712 -22.26 44.69 -2.36
CA PHE A 712 -22.91 44.87 -3.66
C PHE A 712 -22.97 46.36 -4.01
N CYS A 713 -23.17 46.68 -5.28
CA CYS A 713 -23.51 48.04 -5.70
C CYS A 713 -25.02 48.17 -5.90
N LEU A 714 -25.59 49.33 -5.54
CA LEU A 714 -27.01 49.61 -5.75
C LEU A 714 -27.41 49.43 -7.22
N ALA A 715 -28.36 48.54 -7.49
CA ALA A 715 -28.79 48.23 -8.85
C ALA A 715 -29.77 49.27 -9.42
N SER A 716 -30.45 50.01 -8.54
CA SER A 716 -31.42 51.08 -8.80
C SER A 716 -31.43 52.08 -7.64
N GLU A 717 -32.22 53.16 -7.73
CA GLU A 717 -32.29 54.20 -6.69
C GLU A 717 -32.71 53.68 -5.31
N THR A 718 -33.40 52.53 -5.27
CA THR A 718 -33.67 51.77 -4.05
C THR A 718 -33.29 50.30 -4.25
N SER A 719 -32.90 49.61 -3.17
CA SER A 719 -32.64 48.17 -3.17
C SER A 719 -32.90 47.58 -1.78
N LYS A 720 -33.76 46.54 -1.69
CA LYS A 720 -34.01 45.78 -0.45
C LYS A 720 -33.07 44.58 -0.41
N ILE A 721 -32.53 44.28 0.77
CA ILE A 721 -31.79 43.07 1.02
C ILE A 721 -32.42 42.33 2.18
N ALA A 722 -32.60 41.03 2.02
CA ALA A 722 -33.00 40.18 3.12
C ALA A 722 -31.79 39.94 4.02
N LEU A 723 -31.97 40.15 5.32
CA LEU A 723 -30.99 39.88 6.36
C LEU A 723 -31.72 39.24 7.53
N GLN A 724 -31.06 38.29 8.17
CA GLN A 724 -31.60 37.68 9.39
C GLN A 724 -31.54 38.67 10.55
N ALA A 725 -32.36 38.41 11.57
CA ALA A 725 -32.34 39.17 12.81
C ALA A 725 -30.93 39.19 13.40
N GLY A 726 -30.41 40.38 13.70
CA GLY A 726 -29.03 40.53 14.14
C GLY A 726 -28.50 41.94 13.99
N VAL A 727 -27.35 42.20 14.61
CA VAL A 727 -26.72 43.53 14.61
C VAL A 727 -25.58 43.59 13.61
N TYR A 728 -25.66 44.53 12.68
CA TYR A 728 -24.74 44.67 11.56
C TYR A 728 -24.11 46.07 11.53
N LEU A 729 -22.92 46.18 10.94
CA LEU A 729 -22.28 47.44 10.58
C LEU A 729 -22.37 47.60 9.07
N VAL A 730 -23.07 48.62 8.62
CA VAL A 730 -23.38 48.85 7.20
C VAL A 730 -22.59 50.07 6.73
N LYS A 731 -21.71 49.87 5.76
CA LYS A 731 -20.91 50.91 5.10
C LYS A 731 -21.50 51.27 3.74
N MET A 732 -21.83 52.55 3.54
CA MET A 732 -22.36 53.11 2.30
C MET A 732 -21.79 54.50 2.09
N ASN A 733 -21.31 54.81 0.87
CA ASN A 733 -20.69 56.12 0.53
C ASN A 733 -19.62 56.60 1.53
N GLY A 734 -18.83 55.67 2.08
CA GLY A 734 -17.75 55.98 3.02
C GLY A 734 -18.16 56.11 4.49
N GLN A 735 -19.47 56.16 4.80
CA GLN A 735 -20.00 56.19 6.17
C GLN A 735 -20.38 54.78 6.65
N VAL A 736 -20.24 54.51 7.95
CA VAL A 736 -20.59 53.21 8.58
C VAL A 736 -21.67 53.43 9.65
N VAL A 737 -22.74 52.64 9.60
CA VAL A 737 -23.90 52.72 10.52
C VAL A 737 -24.17 51.35 11.13
N LYS A 738 -24.34 51.27 12.45
CA LYS A 738 -24.72 50.03 13.15
C LYS A 738 -26.24 49.88 13.13
N ILE A 739 -26.76 48.76 12.62
CA ILE A 739 -28.18 48.54 12.39
C ILE A 739 -28.57 47.14 12.86
N THR A 740 -29.60 47.07 13.70
CA THR A 740 -30.16 45.80 14.17
C THR A 740 -31.37 45.44 13.32
N VAL A 741 -31.24 44.39 12.52
CA VAL A 741 -32.38 43.78 11.84
C VAL A 741 -33.15 42.96 12.88
N LYS A 742 -34.46 43.16 12.97
CA LYS A 742 -35.32 42.43 13.91
C LYS A 742 -35.75 41.08 13.36
#